data_AF-A0A174PMH0-F1
#
_entry.id   AF-A0A174PMH0-F1
#
_cell.length_a   1.000
_cell.length_b   1.000
_cell.length_c   1.000
_cell.angle_alpha   90.00
_cell.angle_beta   90.00
_cell.angle_gamma   90.00
#
_symmetry.space_group_name_H-M   'P 1'
#
loop_
_entity.id
_entity.type
_entity.pdbx_description
1 polymer ?
#
loop_
_entity_poly.entity_id
_entity_poly.type
_entity_poly.pdbx_seq_one_letter_code
_entity_poly.pdbx_strand_id
1 'polypeptide(L)'
;MNYFKSIMLTAFALFALAACDTDDLRDDVDNLKDRVESLEAQVSLLNDNMTAIKRLLEGGQTITEVTNTDGTYKLKLSNGETISLTQGSKGEVAYPEITVNDEGQWVVNGEVLMQNGIPVQAVGTPGKDGIAPKFRITDEGSFWQVSYDNGTSWEDVLDTDGQKVSAVSDGSGGSSADSFFEEVYVDSTGEFFVVKLKGQTEAISIPIVKDLLCEITEPETGMKNGYWEIGYGKTATTTVKVKGENIIVTAPAGWVATVSEADEMTNVATLSITAPANAMSTRATADNGSDVTVQVNKGASWAVAKIQVKAVEVVDSYYELYNAGGTIEINGIKIQKDGADGYGEATLITSESESKEISQAGVYFIKPGVEITYTGTGTLDNLVLIGDNAEQKVKCIVSKPIILGTASAKGAFIMNINMDASTLANYVFSITGNLSHLAFSNSEFSVYEARNLVNCAADNAGVSENISIIKSLVKFNVTKDWTASRVLNFTKGLTCTSVTFENNVVYPSTIEYTINGCLLFAQGQNLDSKVIISHNTFINFISSSQSLVRANVNNDVTFSNLLFFYNANFGNKNATLINVGDGAIGTLTFADNIRYNNGTSVINLNPFGGTAAPGYPNTVVPLAEANPFDGGTFDLANGIFVPNAEYAEYGATN
;
A
#
# COMPACT_ATOMS: atom_id res chain seq x y z
N MET A 1 70.08 14.31 -43.39
CA MET A 1 69.25 13.95 -44.56
C MET A 1 68.53 12.61 -44.29
N ASN A 2 67.88 12.54 -43.14
CA ASN A 2 67.22 11.36 -42.55
C ASN A 2 65.69 11.43 -42.66
N TYR A 3 65.16 12.14 -43.66
CA TYR A 3 63.72 12.43 -43.73
C TYR A 3 63.06 12.03 -45.05
N PHE A 4 63.82 11.63 -46.08
CA PHE A 4 63.22 11.29 -47.39
C PHE A 4 62.79 9.83 -47.55
N LYS A 5 63.34 8.90 -46.76
CA LYS A 5 62.96 7.46 -46.81
C LYS A 5 61.84 7.08 -45.82
N SER A 6 61.63 7.87 -44.77
CA SER A 6 60.57 7.63 -43.77
C SER A 6 59.23 8.23 -44.21
N ILE A 7 59.23 9.40 -44.84
CA ILE A 7 58.01 10.07 -45.32
C ILE A 7 57.35 9.30 -46.47
N MET A 8 58.12 8.59 -47.30
CA MET A 8 57.57 7.82 -48.42
C MET A 8 56.90 6.51 -47.97
N LEU A 9 57.35 5.89 -46.87
CA LEU A 9 56.72 4.69 -46.31
C LEU A 9 55.45 5.01 -45.50
N THR A 10 55.42 6.16 -44.82
CA THR A 10 54.23 6.64 -44.09
C THR A 10 53.18 7.22 -45.04
N ALA A 11 53.58 7.85 -46.15
CA ALA A 11 52.64 8.32 -47.18
C ALA A 11 51.97 7.14 -47.92
N PHE A 12 52.69 6.06 -48.25
CA PHE A 12 52.07 4.87 -48.86
C PHE A 12 51.15 4.10 -47.90
N ALA A 13 51.38 4.15 -46.58
CA ALA A 13 50.47 3.58 -45.59
C ALA A 13 49.22 4.46 -45.33
N LEU A 14 49.36 5.79 -45.44
CA LEU A 14 48.23 6.74 -45.35
C LEU A 14 47.35 6.74 -46.62
N PHE A 15 47.93 6.50 -47.81
CA PHE A 15 47.16 6.30 -49.04
C PHE A 15 46.50 4.92 -49.15
N ALA A 16 46.95 3.92 -48.38
CA ALA A 16 46.27 2.64 -48.26
C ALA A 16 45.11 2.66 -47.24
N LEU A 17 45.13 3.59 -46.28
CA LEU A 17 44.04 3.80 -45.30
C LEU A 17 43.02 4.85 -45.74
N ALA A 18 43.39 5.77 -46.64
CA ALA A 18 42.47 6.72 -47.28
C ALA A 18 41.82 6.18 -48.58
N ALA A 19 42.10 4.92 -48.93
CA ALA A 19 41.52 4.23 -50.08
C ALA A 19 40.75 2.94 -49.70
N CYS A 20 40.49 2.73 -48.41
CA CYS A 20 39.32 1.95 -48.01
C CYS A 20 38.17 2.94 -47.88
N ASP A 21 37.16 2.79 -48.73
CA ASP A 21 35.90 3.51 -48.66
C ASP A 21 35.36 3.48 -47.24
N THR A 22 35.68 4.53 -46.49
CA THR A 22 35.14 4.76 -45.14
C THR A 22 33.76 5.39 -45.24
N ASP A 23 33.39 5.87 -46.42
CA ASP A 23 32.07 6.36 -46.77
C ASP A 23 31.14 5.16 -47.04
N ASP A 24 31.54 4.13 -47.81
CA ASP A 24 30.73 2.91 -47.97
C ASP A 24 30.45 2.20 -46.64
N LEU A 25 31.44 2.14 -45.75
CA LEU A 25 31.27 1.54 -44.41
C LEU A 25 30.36 2.38 -43.49
N ARG A 26 30.29 3.70 -43.70
CA ARG A 26 29.37 4.57 -42.96
C ARG A 26 27.96 4.44 -43.52
N ASP A 27 27.81 4.43 -44.84
CA ASP A 27 26.53 4.25 -45.52
C ASP A 27 25.93 2.87 -45.19
N ASP A 28 26.75 1.80 -45.13
CA ASP A 28 26.31 0.47 -44.71
C ASP A 28 25.88 0.42 -43.23
N VAL A 29 26.58 1.16 -42.35
CA VAL A 29 26.24 1.25 -40.91
C VAL A 29 24.96 2.06 -40.69
N ASP A 30 24.81 3.18 -41.40
CA ASP A 30 23.60 4.02 -41.33
C ASP A 30 22.40 3.28 -41.93
N ASN A 31 22.58 2.55 -43.03
CA ASN A 31 21.55 1.67 -43.58
C ASN A 31 21.17 0.54 -42.61
N LEU A 32 22.15 -0.12 -41.99
CA LEU A 32 21.89 -1.16 -41.00
C LEU A 32 21.16 -0.60 -39.77
N LYS A 33 21.50 0.61 -39.34
CA LYS A 33 20.83 1.32 -38.25
C LYS A 33 19.38 1.65 -38.60
N ASP A 34 19.13 2.20 -39.79
CA ASP A 34 17.76 2.49 -40.27
C ASP A 34 16.91 1.21 -40.37
N ARG A 35 17.51 0.09 -40.78
CA ARG A 35 16.86 -1.23 -40.79
C ARG A 35 16.54 -1.72 -39.39
N VAL A 36 17.44 -1.56 -38.42
CA VAL A 36 17.20 -1.92 -37.00
C VAL A 36 16.08 -1.07 -36.41
N GLU A 37 16.10 0.25 -36.61
CA GLU A 37 15.03 1.14 -36.12
C GLU A 37 13.66 0.77 -36.73
N SER A 38 13.63 0.41 -38.02
CA SER A 38 12.43 -0.09 -38.71
C SER A 38 11.94 -1.44 -38.16
N LEU A 39 12.85 -2.37 -37.86
CA LEU A 39 12.53 -3.68 -37.28
C LEU A 39 11.93 -3.54 -35.88
N GLU A 40 12.54 -2.70 -35.02
CA GLU A 40 12.05 -2.44 -33.66
C GLU A 40 10.64 -1.84 -33.65
N ALA A 41 10.38 -0.87 -34.54
CA ALA A 41 9.06 -0.27 -34.70
C ALA A 41 8.00 -1.31 -35.15
N GLN A 42 8.37 -2.20 -36.07
CA GLN A 42 7.48 -3.25 -36.58
C GLN A 42 7.19 -4.35 -35.56
N VAL A 43 8.16 -4.71 -34.71
CA VAL A 43 7.98 -5.62 -33.57
C VAL A 43 7.04 -5.00 -32.52
N SER A 44 7.23 -3.72 -32.19
CA SER A 44 6.35 -3.01 -31.26
C SER A 44 4.91 -3.03 -31.77
N LEU A 45 4.72 -2.69 -33.05
CA LEU A 45 3.40 -2.68 -33.68
C LEU A 45 2.71 -4.04 -33.65
N LEU A 46 3.46 -5.12 -33.90
CA LEU A 46 2.95 -6.49 -33.80
C LEU A 46 2.44 -6.79 -32.39
N ASN A 47 3.26 -6.49 -31.37
CA ASN A 47 2.91 -6.74 -29.97
C ASN A 47 1.69 -5.92 -29.51
N ASP A 48 1.59 -4.67 -29.94
CA ASP A 48 0.45 -3.81 -29.66
C ASP A 48 -0.83 -4.36 -30.31
N ASN A 49 -0.76 -4.75 -31.58
CA ASN A 49 -1.88 -5.36 -32.30
C ASN A 49 -2.31 -6.70 -31.69
N MET A 50 -1.38 -7.54 -31.23
CA MET A 50 -1.67 -8.80 -30.54
C MET A 50 -2.44 -8.56 -29.23
N THR A 51 -2.05 -7.53 -28.49
CA THR A 51 -2.74 -7.12 -27.26
C THR A 51 -4.15 -6.61 -27.55
N ALA A 52 -4.31 -5.82 -28.63
CA ALA A 52 -5.62 -5.36 -29.08
C ALA A 52 -6.54 -6.52 -29.47
N ILE A 53 -6.05 -7.48 -30.26
CA ILE A 53 -6.83 -8.65 -30.71
C ILE A 53 -7.23 -9.53 -29.54
N LYS A 54 -6.31 -9.82 -28.61
CA LYS A 54 -6.63 -10.52 -27.37
C LYS A 54 -7.82 -9.86 -26.67
N ARG A 55 -7.71 -8.54 -26.43
CA ARG A 55 -8.74 -7.78 -25.70
C ARG A 55 -10.10 -7.80 -26.40
N LEU A 56 -10.10 -7.77 -27.73
CA LEU A 56 -11.29 -7.88 -28.57
C LEU A 56 -11.92 -9.29 -28.54
N LEU A 57 -11.10 -10.33 -28.45
CA LEU A 57 -11.54 -11.73 -28.44
C LEU A 57 -12.03 -12.23 -27.08
N GLU A 58 -11.50 -11.71 -25.97
CA GLU A 58 -11.93 -12.08 -24.61
C GLU A 58 -13.42 -11.78 -24.33
N GLY A 59 -14.00 -10.84 -25.07
CA GLY A 59 -15.41 -10.48 -24.96
C GLY A 59 -15.76 -9.73 -23.68
N GLY A 60 -17.05 -9.57 -23.41
CA GLY A 60 -17.57 -8.82 -22.24
C GLY A 60 -17.66 -7.30 -22.41
N GLN A 61 -17.13 -6.75 -23.51
CA GLN A 61 -17.24 -5.34 -23.89
C GLN A 61 -17.50 -5.22 -25.39
N THR A 62 -18.30 -4.24 -25.79
CA THR A 62 -18.62 -4.00 -27.20
C THR A 62 -17.93 -2.76 -27.72
N ILE A 63 -17.60 -2.74 -29.01
CA ILE A 63 -17.12 -1.53 -29.66
C ILE A 63 -18.28 -0.53 -29.76
N THR A 64 -18.04 0.72 -29.41
CA THR A 64 -19.04 1.81 -29.43
C THR A 64 -18.73 2.85 -30.50
N GLU A 65 -17.46 3.01 -30.84
CA GLU A 65 -16.97 3.95 -31.83
C GLU A 65 -15.69 3.41 -32.49
N VAL A 66 -15.56 3.66 -33.79
CA VAL A 66 -14.36 3.36 -34.58
C VAL A 66 -13.96 4.60 -35.35
N THR A 67 -12.70 5.02 -35.20
CA THR A 67 -12.11 6.07 -36.04
C THR A 67 -10.88 5.51 -36.76
N ASN A 68 -10.70 5.83 -38.03
CA ASN A 68 -9.53 5.43 -38.81
C ASN A 68 -8.78 6.69 -39.25
N THR A 69 -7.49 6.72 -38.93
CA THR A 69 -6.53 7.69 -39.46
C THR A 69 -5.34 6.93 -40.03
N ASP A 70 -5.11 7.04 -41.34
CA ASP A 70 -3.95 6.46 -42.03
C ASP A 70 -3.72 4.96 -41.77
N GLY A 71 -4.79 4.17 -41.62
CA GLY A 71 -4.70 2.72 -41.37
C GLY A 71 -4.55 2.34 -39.89
N THR A 72 -4.57 3.31 -38.99
CA THR A 72 -4.72 3.09 -37.54
C THR A 72 -6.17 3.29 -37.13
N TYR A 73 -6.78 2.21 -36.64
CA TYR A 73 -8.12 2.17 -36.09
C TYR A 73 -8.09 2.39 -34.58
N LYS A 74 -8.80 3.39 -34.08
CA LYS A 74 -9.07 3.56 -32.64
C LYS A 74 -10.48 3.10 -32.33
N LEU A 75 -10.58 2.12 -31.46
CA LEU A 75 -11.81 1.44 -31.05
C LEU A 75 -12.15 1.87 -29.63
N LYS A 76 -13.28 2.56 -29.44
CA LYS A 76 -13.78 2.90 -28.11
C LYS A 76 -14.71 1.80 -27.62
N LEU A 77 -14.47 1.26 -26.43
CA LEU A 77 -15.24 0.18 -25.84
C LEU A 77 -16.37 0.69 -24.95
N SER A 78 -17.31 -0.19 -24.61
CA SER A 78 -18.49 0.13 -23.79
C SER A 78 -18.19 0.48 -22.33
N ASN A 79 -16.98 0.21 -21.84
CA ASN A 79 -16.46 0.67 -20.55
C ASN A 79 -15.74 2.03 -20.62
N GLY A 80 -15.65 2.65 -21.81
CA GLY A 80 -14.93 3.90 -22.05
C GLY A 80 -13.47 3.76 -22.47
N GLU A 81 -12.87 2.56 -22.37
CA GLU A 81 -11.49 2.29 -22.78
C GLU A 81 -11.30 2.50 -24.31
N THR A 82 -10.09 2.87 -24.72
CA THR A 82 -9.74 3.00 -26.15
C THR A 82 -8.59 2.08 -26.51
N ILE A 83 -8.83 1.21 -27.49
CA ILE A 83 -7.83 0.31 -28.06
C ILE A 83 -7.39 0.86 -29.41
N SER A 84 -6.11 0.72 -29.77
CA SER A 84 -5.62 1.06 -31.10
C SER A 84 -5.16 -0.20 -31.84
N LEU A 85 -5.51 -0.32 -33.11
CA LEU A 85 -5.09 -1.39 -34.00
C LEU A 85 -4.59 -0.76 -35.30
N THR A 86 -3.36 -1.06 -35.68
CA THR A 86 -2.73 -0.46 -36.85
C THR A 86 -2.45 -1.51 -37.89
N GLN A 87 -3.01 -1.33 -39.10
CA GLN A 87 -2.85 -2.25 -40.22
C GLN A 87 -1.38 -2.40 -40.67
N GLY A 88 -0.53 -1.44 -40.27
CA GLY A 88 0.88 -1.38 -40.61
C GLY A 88 1.11 -0.88 -42.03
N SER A 89 2.30 -0.35 -42.29
CA SER A 89 2.77 0.01 -43.63
C SER A 89 3.85 -0.96 -44.11
N LYS A 90 3.96 -1.12 -45.43
CA LYS A 90 4.87 -2.03 -46.12
C LYS A 90 6.31 -1.90 -45.62
N GLY A 91 6.99 -3.01 -45.29
CA GLY A 91 8.38 -3.03 -44.82
C GLY A 91 9.16 -4.26 -45.27
N GLU A 92 10.48 -4.28 -44.99
CA GLU A 92 11.45 -5.35 -45.34
C GLU A 92 11.42 -6.56 -44.39
N VAL A 93 10.47 -6.58 -43.43
CA VAL A 93 10.37 -7.57 -42.34
C VAL A 93 9.31 -8.59 -42.72
N ALA A 94 9.66 -9.87 -42.61
CA ALA A 94 8.72 -10.97 -42.80
C ALA A 94 8.06 -11.31 -41.45
N TYR A 95 6.74 -11.23 -41.38
CA TYR A 95 5.99 -11.59 -40.17
C TYR A 95 5.74 -13.11 -40.18
N PRO A 96 5.85 -13.81 -39.03
CA PRO A 96 5.32 -15.15 -38.96
C PRO A 96 3.80 -15.12 -39.17
N GLU A 97 3.24 -16.18 -39.74
CA GLU A 97 1.79 -16.36 -39.84
C GLU A 97 1.23 -16.56 -38.43
N ILE A 98 0.42 -15.63 -37.94
CA ILE A 98 -0.15 -15.69 -36.60
C ILE A 98 -1.68 -15.74 -36.72
N THR A 99 -2.28 -16.79 -36.18
CA THR A 99 -3.73 -17.03 -36.22
C THR A 99 -4.28 -17.45 -34.85
N VAL A 100 -5.61 -17.55 -34.74
CA VAL A 100 -6.31 -18.13 -33.60
C VAL A 100 -7.17 -19.29 -34.10
N ASN A 101 -7.02 -20.47 -33.50
CA ASN A 101 -7.79 -21.66 -33.88
C ASN A 101 -9.19 -21.69 -33.26
N ASP A 102 -10.01 -22.67 -33.66
CA ASP A 102 -11.40 -22.84 -33.17
C ASP A 102 -11.49 -23.08 -31.65
N GLU A 103 -10.38 -23.43 -31.00
CA GLU A 103 -10.28 -23.66 -29.56
C GLU A 103 -9.84 -22.41 -28.79
N GLY A 104 -9.68 -21.27 -29.47
CA GLY A 104 -9.27 -20.00 -28.86
C GLY A 104 -7.79 -19.90 -28.51
N GLN A 105 -6.94 -20.74 -29.12
CA GLN A 105 -5.50 -20.80 -28.85
C GLN A 105 -4.71 -20.04 -29.92
N TRP A 106 -3.58 -19.46 -29.51
CA TRP A 106 -2.63 -18.85 -30.46
C TRP A 106 -1.92 -19.92 -31.30
N VAL A 107 -1.89 -19.70 -32.60
CA VAL A 107 -1.18 -20.53 -33.58
C VAL A 107 -0.18 -19.67 -34.33
N VAL A 108 1.05 -20.16 -34.47
CA VAL A 108 2.14 -19.50 -35.21
C VAL A 108 2.70 -20.47 -36.25
N ASN A 109 2.69 -20.08 -37.52
CA ASN A 109 3.10 -20.90 -38.67
C ASN A 109 2.51 -22.32 -38.65
N GLY A 110 1.25 -22.45 -38.24
CA GLY A 110 0.53 -23.73 -38.19
C GLY A 110 0.75 -24.55 -36.92
N GLU A 111 1.60 -24.12 -35.99
CA GLU A 111 1.80 -24.79 -34.69
C GLU A 111 1.13 -24.04 -33.54
N VAL A 112 0.48 -24.78 -32.63
CA VAL A 112 -0.13 -24.21 -31.41
C VAL A 112 0.98 -23.79 -30.45
N LEU A 113 0.94 -22.55 -29.97
CA LEU A 113 1.88 -22.06 -28.97
C LEU A 113 1.68 -22.78 -27.63
N MET A 114 2.77 -23.25 -27.03
CA MET A 114 2.77 -24.01 -25.78
C MET A 114 3.64 -23.33 -24.73
N GLN A 115 3.13 -23.21 -23.50
CA GLN A 115 3.91 -22.79 -22.33
C GLN A 115 3.87 -23.91 -21.29
N ASN A 116 5.04 -24.48 -20.93
CA ASN A 116 5.15 -25.61 -20.00
C ASN A 116 4.23 -26.81 -20.35
N GLY A 117 4.04 -27.08 -21.65
CA GLY A 117 3.16 -28.14 -22.15
C GLY A 117 1.67 -27.81 -22.13
N ILE A 118 1.28 -26.56 -21.89
CA ILE A 118 -0.10 -26.07 -21.89
C ILE A 118 -0.31 -25.08 -23.06
N PRO A 119 -1.37 -25.22 -23.88
CA PRO A 119 -1.68 -24.27 -24.94
C PRO A 119 -1.88 -22.84 -24.44
N VAL A 120 -1.28 -21.86 -25.13
CA VAL A 120 -1.44 -20.43 -24.81
C VAL A 120 -2.77 -19.94 -25.35
N GLN A 121 -3.66 -19.50 -24.45
CA GLN A 121 -5.02 -19.08 -24.77
C GLN A 121 -5.06 -17.62 -25.23
N ALA A 122 -5.62 -17.36 -26.41
CA ALA A 122 -5.97 -16.03 -26.91
C ALA A 122 -7.28 -15.54 -26.29
N VAL A 123 -8.22 -16.45 -26.06
CA VAL A 123 -9.52 -16.19 -25.44
C VAL A 123 -9.47 -16.59 -23.97
N GLY A 124 -9.90 -15.70 -23.07
CA GLY A 124 -10.00 -16.02 -21.65
C GLY A 124 -10.99 -17.16 -21.38
N THR A 125 -10.73 -17.93 -20.32
CA THR A 125 -11.68 -18.91 -19.78
C THR A 125 -12.27 -18.38 -18.48
N PRO A 126 -13.42 -18.88 -18.00
CA PRO A 126 -14.01 -18.40 -16.74
C PRO A 126 -12.99 -18.44 -15.59
N GLY A 127 -12.63 -17.26 -15.06
CA GLY A 127 -11.66 -17.09 -13.97
C GLY A 127 -10.20 -16.97 -14.37
N LYS A 128 -9.85 -16.95 -15.66
CA LYS A 128 -8.48 -16.74 -16.14
C LYS A 128 -8.47 -16.04 -17.51
N ASP A 129 -7.89 -14.84 -17.54
CA ASP A 129 -7.69 -14.07 -18.78
C ASP A 129 -6.77 -14.79 -19.77
N GLY A 130 -6.91 -14.48 -21.05
CA GLY A 130 -5.98 -14.93 -22.08
C GLY A 130 -4.59 -14.32 -21.87
N ILE A 131 -3.60 -14.80 -22.61
CA ILE A 131 -2.24 -14.24 -22.62
C ILE A 131 -1.91 -13.84 -24.05
N ALA A 132 -1.51 -12.58 -24.27
CA ALA A 132 -0.96 -12.15 -25.54
C ALA A 132 0.54 -12.44 -25.54
N PRO A 133 1.06 -13.33 -26.41
CA PRO A 133 2.49 -13.57 -26.51
C PRO A 133 3.20 -12.32 -27.03
N LYS A 134 4.45 -12.12 -26.60
CA LYS A 134 5.32 -11.06 -27.11
C LYS A 134 6.31 -11.63 -28.09
N PHE A 135 6.56 -10.92 -29.18
CA PHE A 135 7.57 -11.25 -30.16
C PHE A 135 8.74 -10.29 -30.10
N ARG A 136 9.90 -10.79 -30.49
CA ARG A 136 11.10 -10.00 -30.80
C ARG A 136 11.89 -10.67 -31.91
N ILE A 137 12.91 -9.97 -32.37
CA ILE A 137 13.95 -10.54 -33.22
C ILE A 137 15.14 -10.91 -32.33
N THR A 138 15.86 -11.98 -32.66
CA THR A 138 17.09 -12.37 -31.96
C THR A 138 18.09 -11.22 -31.93
N ASP A 139 18.99 -11.21 -30.94
CA ASP A 139 20.06 -10.21 -30.84
C ASP A 139 21.00 -10.23 -32.07
N GLU A 140 21.04 -11.36 -32.80
CA GLU A 140 21.75 -11.53 -34.08
C GLU A 140 20.95 -10.99 -35.29
N GLY A 141 19.76 -10.42 -35.07
CA GLY A 141 18.97 -9.68 -36.06
C GLY A 141 18.28 -10.51 -37.13
N SER A 142 18.21 -11.84 -36.99
CA SER A 142 17.91 -12.74 -38.12
C SER A 142 16.66 -13.61 -37.96
N PHE A 143 16.23 -13.91 -36.73
CA PHE A 143 15.16 -14.88 -36.46
C PHE A 143 14.16 -14.36 -35.43
N TRP A 144 12.92 -14.86 -35.51
CA TRP A 144 11.87 -14.53 -34.56
C TRP A 144 11.99 -15.32 -33.26
N GLN A 145 11.70 -14.64 -32.14
CA GLN A 145 11.50 -15.24 -30.83
C GLN A 145 10.17 -14.81 -30.22
N VAL A 146 9.63 -15.67 -29.37
CA VAL A 146 8.37 -15.48 -28.66
C VAL A 146 8.57 -15.61 -27.15
N SER A 147 7.81 -14.82 -26.38
CA SER A 147 7.79 -14.83 -24.93
C SER A 147 6.36 -14.95 -24.40
N TYR A 148 6.21 -15.73 -23.33
CA TYR A 148 4.94 -16.05 -22.68
C TYR A 148 4.80 -15.47 -21.26
N ASP A 149 5.86 -14.84 -20.77
CA ASP A 149 6.00 -14.32 -19.40
C ASP A 149 6.38 -12.83 -19.43
N ASN A 150 5.75 -12.12 -20.35
CA ASN A 150 5.86 -10.67 -20.54
C ASN A 150 7.27 -10.18 -20.92
N GLY A 151 8.12 -11.06 -21.46
CA GLY A 151 9.49 -10.75 -21.90
C GLY A 151 10.60 -11.29 -20.99
N THR A 152 10.28 -12.11 -19.99
CA THR A 152 11.26 -12.64 -19.02
C THR A 152 12.09 -13.78 -19.62
N SER A 153 11.46 -14.66 -20.40
CA SER A 153 12.09 -15.73 -21.18
C SER A 153 11.64 -15.71 -22.64
N TRP A 154 12.50 -16.23 -23.52
CA TRP A 154 12.34 -16.18 -24.97
C TRP A 154 12.69 -17.52 -25.61
N GLU A 155 11.83 -17.97 -26.51
CA GLU A 155 12.00 -19.20 -27.29
C GLU A 155 12.01 -18.86 -28.79
N ASP A 156 12.77 -19.61 -29.59
CA ASP A 156 12.79 -19.42 -31.04
C ASP A 156 11.44 -19.84 -31.65
N VAL A 157 10.92 -19.05 -32.58
CA VAL A 157 9.73 -19.43 -33.36
C VAL A 157 10.17 -20.46 -34.40
N LEU A 158 9.46 -21.59 -34.45
CA LEU A 158 9.72 -22.69 -35.37
C LEU A 158 8.65 -22.78 -36.45
N ASP A 159 9.02 -23.28 -37.62
CA ASP A 159 8.09 -23.68 -38.68
C ASP A 159 7.65 -25.14 -38.52
N THR A 160 6.77 -25.61 -39.42
CA THR A 160 6.24 -26.98 -39.42
C THR A 160 7.29 -28.08 -39.58
N ASP A 161 8.50 -27.73 -40.05
CA ASP A 161 9.63 -28.64 -40.20
C ASP A 161 10.61 -28.55 -39.01
N GLY A 162 10.30 -27.73 -38.00
CA GLY A 162 11.11 -27.51 -36.80
C GLY A 162 12.31 -26.58 -37.02
N GLN A 163 12.30 -25.76 -38.08
CA GLN A 163 13.38 -24.80 -38.38
C GLN A 163 13.04 -23.38 -37.89
N LYS A 164 14.07 -22.57 -37.58
CA LYS A 164 13.88 -21.20 -37.10
C LYS A 164 13.29 -20.30 -38.18
N VAL A 165 12.27 -19.52 -37.82
CA VAL A 165 11.60 -18.58 -38.73
C VAL A 165 12.42 -17.30 -38.88
N SER A 166 12.79 -16.96 -40.12
CA SER A 166 13.59 -15.76 -40.40
C SER A 166 12.74 -14.48 -40.37
N ALA A 167 13.31 -13.40 -39.82
CA ALA A 167 12.67 -12.08 -39.77
C ALA A 167 13.04 -11.17 -40.96
N VAL A 168 14.00 -11.59 -41.80
CA VAL A 168 14.52 -10.81 -42.93
C VAL A 168 14.13 -11.44 -44.26
N SER A 169 13.62 -10.62 -45.19
CA SER A 169 13.34 -11.06 -46.55
C SER A 169 14.64 -11.29 -47.34
N ASP A 170 14.72 -12.36 -48.13
CA ASP A 170 15.94 -12.80 -48.83
C ASP A 170 16.23 -12.03 -50.13
N GLY A 171 16.00 -10.71 -50.14
CA GLY A 171 16.52 -9.76 -51.14
C GLY A 171 16.23 -10.04 -52.63
N SER A 172 15.46 -11.07 -52.99
CA SER A 172 15.30 -11.54 -54.36
C SER A 172 13.86 -11.45 -54.84
N GLY A 173 13.40 -10.21 -55.05
CA GLY A 173 12.16 -9.94 -55.78
C GLY A 173 11.21 -9.04 -55.02
N GLY A 174 11.05 -7.83 -55.53
CA GLY A 174 9.93 -6.99 -55.14
C GLY A 174 8.60 -7.71 -55.41
N SER A 175 7.73 -7.67 -54.39
CA SER A 175 6.31 -8.05 -54.38
C SER A 175 5.96 -9.40 -53.74
N SER A 176 5.85 -9.41 -52.41
CA SER A 176 4.61 -9.85 -51.75
C SER A 176 4.55 -9.28 -50.33
N ALA A 177 3.44 -8.60 -50.02
CA ALA A 177 3.20 -7.89 -48.78
C ALA A 177 3.16 -8.83 -47.57
N ASP A 178 3.97 -8.53 -46.55
CA ASP A 178 3.81 -9.12 -45.22
C ASP A 178 3.23 -8.04 -44.29
N SER A 179 1.92 -8.11 -44.10
CA SER A 179 1.21 -7.37 -43.05
C SER A 179 0.66 -8.43 -42.09
N PHE A 180 0.63 -8.08 -40.81
CA PHE A 180 -0.02 -8.88 -39.77
C PHE A 180 -1.52 -9.13 -40.07
N PHE A 181 -2.16 -8.22 -40.79
CA PHE A 181 -3.55 -8.33 -41.20
C PHE A 181 -3.69 -8.57 -42.70
N GLU A 182 -4.60 -9.47 -43.08
CA GLU A 182 -5.08 -9.57 -44.45
C GLU A 182 -6.06 -8.41 -44.75
N GLU A 183 -7.02 -8.18 -43.84
CA GLU A 183 -8.00 -7.10 -43.96
C GLU A 183 -8.37 -6.55 -42.57
N VAL A 184 -8.55 -5.24 -42.48
CA VAL A 184 -9.15 -4.56 -41.33
C VAL A 184 -10.05 -3.47 -41.87
N TYR A 185 -11.35 -3.52 -41.54
CA TYR A 185 -12.31 -2.51 -41.99
C TYR A 185 -13.57 -2.48 -41.13
N VAL A 186 -14.34 -1.41 -41.29
CA VAL A 186 -15.74 -1.37 -40.83
C VAL A 186 -16.60 -1.82 -42.01
N ASP A 187 -17.48 -2.79 -41.78
CA ASP A 187 -18.30 -3.38 -42.83
C ASP A 187 -19.24 -2.35 -43.50
N SER A 188 -19.83 -2.71 -44.63
CA SER A 188 -20.66 -1.80 -45.41
C SER A 188 -21.90 -1.28 -44.67
N THR A 189 -22.37 -2.00 -43.65
CA THR A 189 -23.50 -1.56 -42.81
C THR A 189 -23.08 -0.58 -41.72
N GLY A 190 -21.79 -0.59 -41.34
CA GLY A 190 -21.27 0.18 -40.22
C GLY A 190 -21.58 -0.44 -38.86
N GLU A 191 -22.08 -1.67 -38.84
CA GLU A 191 -22.50 -2.39 -37.64
C GLU A 191 -21.42 -3.36 -37.13
N PHE A 192 -20.44 -3.71 -37.96
CA PHE A 192 -19.37 -4.63 -37.59
C PHE A 192 -17.98 -4.06 -37.89
N PHE A 193 -17.09 -4.21 -36.91
CA PHE A 193 -15.66 -4.08 -37.12
C PHE A 193 -15.11 -5.47 -37.48
N VAL A 194 -14.49 -5.57 -38.66
CA VAL A 194 -14.04 -6.84 -39.24
C VAL A 194 -12.53 -6.86 -39.27
N VAL A 195 -11.95 -7.92 -38.72
CA VAL A 195 -10.52 -8.18 -38.73
C VAL A 195 -10.26 -9.57 -39.29
N LYS A 196 -9.37 -9.66 -40.27
CA LYS A 196 -8.87 -10.94 -40.79
C LYS A 196 -7.36 -10.99 -40.61
N LEU A 197 -6.89 -11.88 -39.75
CA LEU A 197 -5.45 -12.13 -39.59
C LEU A 197 -4.92 -12.83 -40.84
N LYS A 198 -3.67 -12.58 -41.19
CA LYS A 198 -3.04 -13.23 -42.34
C LYS A 198 -2.97 -14.75 -42.11
N GLY A 199 -3.40 -15.53 -43.11
CA GLY A 199 -3.46 -17.00 -43.01
C GLY A 199 -4.74 -17.54 -42.35
N GLN A 200 -5.57 -16.68 -41.76
CA GLN A 200 -6.81 -17.09 -41.13
C GLN A 200 -7.90 -17.35 -42.19
N THR A 201 -8.61 -18.48 -42.05
CA THR A 201 -9.65 -18.87 -43.01
C THR A 201 -10.87 -17.95 -42.95
N GLU A 202 -11.31 -17.58 -41.74
CA GLU A 202 -12.49 -16.75 -41.50
C GLU A 202 -12.11 -15.44 -40.82
N ALA A 203 -12.85 -14.37 -41.14
CA ALA A 203 -12.66 -13.07 -40.49
C ALA A 203 -13.42 -13.00 -39.16
N ILE A 204 -12.80 -12.37 -38.17
CA ILE A 204 -13.42 -12.06 -36.88
C ILE A 204 -14.30 -10.82 -37.07
N SER A 205 -15.60 -10.96 -36.81
CA SER A 205 -16.58 -9.87 -36.90
C SER A 205 -17.06 -9.47 -35.50
N ILE A 206 -16.81 -8.22 -35.11
CA ILE A 206 -17.12 -7.70 -33.79
C ILE A 206 -18.20 -6.63 -33.92
N PRO A 207 -19.33 -6.75 -33.19
CA PRO A 207 -20.41 -5.78 -33.29
C PRO A 207 -20.01 -4.41 -32.74
N ILE A 208 -20.38 -3.38 -33.49
CA ILE A 208 -20.30 -1.97 -33.12
C ILE A 208 -21.68 -1.55 -32.58
N VAL A 209 -21.80 -1.47 -31.27
CA VAL A 209 -23.01 -1.07 -30.57
C VAL A 209 -22.89 0.40 -30.17
N LYS A 210 -23.24 1.29 -31.11
CA LYS A 210 -23.30 2.73 -30.84
C LYS A 210 -24.22 3.01 -29.66
N ASP A 211 -23.93 4.06 -28.90
CA ASP A 211 -24.72 4.49 -27.74
C ASP A 211 -24.89 3.48 -26.61
N LEU A 212 -23.97 2.52 -26.44
CA LEU A 212 -23.93 1.61 -25.30
C LEU A 212 -22.72 1.95 -24.41
N LEU A 213 -22.95 2.53 -23.23
CA LEU A 213 -21.91 2.98 -22.30
C LEU A 213 -22.27 2.62 -20.86
N CYS A 214 -21.29 2.10 -20.11
CA CYS A 214 -21.39 1.93 -18.66
C CYS A 214 -20.00 2.06 -18.03
N GLU A 215 -19.75 3.14 -17.32
CA GLU A 215 -18.45 3.46 -16.73
C GLU A 215 -18.67 4.06 -15.32
N ILE A 216 -18.24 3.35 -14.27
CA ILE A 216 -18.22 3.90 -12.91
C ILE A 216 -16.91 4.66 -12.74
N THR A 217 -16.98 5.91 -12.31
CA THR A 217 -15.83 6.68 -11.86
C THR A 217 -15.48 6.25 -10.44
N GLU A 218 -14.20 5.94 -10.19
CA GLU A 218 -13.73 5.63 -8.84
C GLU A 218 -13.97 6.83 -7.90
N PRO A 219 -14.54 6.63 -6.70
CA PRO A 219 -14.84 7.72 -5.78
C PRO A 219 -13.56 8.36 -5.21
N GLU A 220 -13.55 9.68 -5.08
CA GLU A 220 -12.38 10.45 -4.60
C GLU A 220 -12.00 10.13 -3.14
N THR A 221 -12.97 9.69 -2.32
CA THR A 221 -12.78 9.42 -0.89
C THR A 221 -13.40 8.09 -0.49
N GLY A 222 -12.79 7.42 0.49
CA GLY A 222 -13.29 6.18 1.07
C GLY A 222 -12.76 4.91 0.41
N MET A 223 -11.97 5.00 -0.67
CA MET A 223 -11.29 3.85 -1.25
C MET A 223 -10.14 3.38 -0.34
N LYS A 224 -10.20 2.15 0.16
CA LYS A 224 -9.13 1.48 0.91
C LYS A 224 -9.03 0.02 0.51
N ASN A 225 -7.81 -0.42 0.16
CA ASN A 225 -7.51 -1.80 -0.24
C ASN A 225 -8.46 -2.35 -1.32
N GLY A 226 -8.83 -1.50 -2.28
CA GLY A 226 -9.75 -1.85 -3.38
C GLY A 226 -11.24 -1.85 -3.02
N TYR A 227 -11.62 -1.52 -1.79
CA TYR A 227 -13.02 -1.36 -1.36
C TYR A 227 -13.38 0.10 -1.14
N TRP A 228 -14.58 0.48 -1.53
CA TRP A 228 -15.19 1.71 -1.09
C TRP A 228 -15.82 1.50 0.29
N GLU A 229 -15.16 1.99 1.34
CA GLU A 229 -15.63 1.91 2.71
C GLU A 229 -16.70 2.97 2.99
N ILE A 230 -17.91 2.53 3.39
CA ILE A 230 -19.06 3.40 3.68
C ILE A 230 -19.54 3.11 5.10
N GLY A 231 -19.73 4.16 5.91
CA GLY A 231 -20.20 4.02 7.29
C GLY A 231 -21.57 3.33 7.40
N TYR A 232 -21.79 2.51 8.42
CA TYR A 232 -23.10 1.84 8.64
C TYR A 232 -24.26 2.85 8.60
N GLY A 233 -25.29 2.52 7.81
CA GLY A 233 -26.48 3.36 7.58
C GLY A 233 -26.23 4.65 6.79
N LYS A 234 -24.99 4.92 6.35
CA LYS A 234 -24.64 6.10 5.55
C LYS A 234 -24.79 5.82 4.05
N THR A 235 -24.97 6.90 3.30
CA THR A 235 -25.00 6.89 1.83
C THR A 235 -23.78 7.64 1.30
N ALA A 236 -23.12 7.06 0.33
CA ALA A 236 -22.04 7.69 -0.43
C ALA A 236 -22.38 7.69 -1.93
N THR A 237 -21.79 8.62 -2.68
CA THR A 237 -22.10 8.83 -4.10
C THR A 237 -20.85 8.93 -4.94
N THR A 238 -20.89 8.37 -6.14
CA THR A 238 -19.86 8.57 -7.18
C THR A 238 -20.51 8.86 -8.53
N THR A 239 -19.69 9.28 -9.48
CA THR A 239 -20.13 9.52 -10.86
C THR A 239 -20.19 8.21 -11.63
N VAL A 240 -21.20 8.04 -12.49
CA VAL A 240 -21.30 6.94 -13.44
C VAL A 240 -21.74 7.49 -14.79
N LYS A 241 -21.11 7.05 -15.90
CA LYS A 241 -21.61 7.34 -17.24
C LYS A 241 -22.40 6.15 -17.77
N VAL A 242 -23.64 6.40 -18.19
CA VAL A 242 -24.56 5.35 -18.65
C VAL A 242 -25.28 5.80 -19.92
N LYS A 243 -25.31 4.94 -20.93
CA LYS A 243 -26.05 5.16 -22.18
C LYS A 243 -26.56 3.82 -22.74
N GLY A 244 -27.85 3.72 -22.99
CA GLY A 244 -28.50 2.50 -23.51
C GLY A 244 -30.01 2.54 -23.30
N GLU A 245 -30.67 1.38 -23.41
CA GLU A 245 -32.12 1.22 -23.32
C GLU A 245 -32.61 1.06 -21.88
N ASN A 246 -31.94 0.21 -21.09
CA ASN A 246 -32.26 0.00 -19.68
C ASN A 246 -30.99 0.02 -18.84
N ILE A 247 -31.13 0.55 -17.62
CA ILE A 247 -30.08 0.59 -16.61
C ILE A 247 -30.56 -0.27 -15.44
N ILE A 248 -29.74 -1.24 -15.04
CA ILE A 248 -29.97 -2.12 -13.90
C ILE A 248 -28.84 -1.91 -12.91
N VAL A 249 -29.16 -1.74 -11.63
CA VAL A 249 -28.18 -1.65 -10.56
C VAL A 249 -28.45 -2.75 -9.55
N THR A 250 -27.40 -3.45 -9.14
CA THR A 250 -27.46 -4.48 -8.10
C THR A 250 -26.48 -4.17 -6.99
N ALA A 251 -26.85 -4.46 -5.75
CA ALA A 251 -26.00 -4.28 -4.59
C ALA A 251 -25.94 -5.56 -3.75
N PRO A 252 -24.93 -5.70 -2.87
CA PRO A 252 -24.85 -6.81 -1.94
C PRO A 252 -26.06 -6.84 -1.00
N ALA A 253 -26.33 -7.99 -0.39
CA ALA A 253 -27.44 -8.12 0.56
C ALA A 253 -27.33 -7.07 1.69
N GLY A 254 -28.44 -6.40 1.99
CA GLY A 254 -28.50 -5.35 3.02
C GLY A 254 -28.03 -3.96 2.57
N TRP A 255 -27.40 -3.85 1.40
CA TRP A 255 -27.07 -2.58 0.75
C TRP A 255 -28.20 -2.11 -0.16
N VAL A 256 -28.25 -0.81 -0.40
CA VAL A 256 -29.13 -0.20 -1.40
C VAL A 256 -28.27 0.57 -2.39
N ALA A 257 -28.46 0.36 -3.69
CA ALA A 257 -27.80 1.15 -4.72
C ALA A 257 -28.82 1.69 -5.73
N THR A 258 -28.60 2.92 -6.20
CA THR A 258 -29.46 3.60 -7.18
C THR A 258 -28.60 4.39 -8.17
N VAL A 259 -29.05 4.51 -9.41
CA VAL A 259 -28.45 5.38 -10.43
C VAL A 259 -29.48 6.46 -10.77
N SER A 260 -29.05 7.73 -10.76
CA SER A 260 -29.92 8.85 -11.14
C SER A 260 -30.22 8.86 -12.64
N GLU A 261 -31.12 9.73 -13.08
CA GLU A 261 -31.23 10.07 -14.50
C GLU A 261 -29.89 10.62 -15.01
N ALA A 262 -29.51 10.23 -16.22
CA ALA A 262 -28.29 10.66 -16.88
C ALA A 262 -28.52 11.97 -17.65
N ASP A 263 -27.54 12.86 -17.61
CA ASP A 263 -27.51 14.07 -18.42
C ASP A 263 -27.48 13.71 -19.92
N GLU A 264 -28.39 14.26 -20.71
CA GLU A 264 -28.60 13.86 -22.11
C GLU A 264 -27.40 14.18 -23.03
N MET A 265 -26.57 15.17 -22.68
CA MET A 265 -25.43 15.59 -23.51
C MET A 265 -24.16 14.80 -23.15
N THR A 266 -23.95 14.59 -21.85
CA THR A 266 -22.71 14.03 -21.31
C THR A 266 -22.83 12.56 -20.94
N ASN A 267 -24.06 12.05 -20.82
CA ASN A 267 -24.41 10.71 -20.32
C ASN A 267 -23.99 10.47 -18.87
N VAL A 268 -23.79 11.54 -18.10
CA VAL A 268 -23.32 11.50 -16.71
C VAL A 268 -24.51 11.38 -15.76
N ALA A 269 -24.45 10.41 -14.84
CA ALA A 269 -25.39 10.19 -13.76
C ALA A 269 -24.64 10.02 -12.42
N THR A 270 -25.38 9.95 -11.32
CA THR A 270 -24.86 9.69 -9.98
C THR A 270 -25.25 8.28 -9.52
N LEU A 271 -24.25 7.46 -9.18
CA LEU A 271 -24.42 6.20 -8.47
C LEU A 271 -24.42 6.48 -6.96
N SER A 272 -25.53 6.21 -6.28
CA SER A 272 -25.67 6.35 -4.83
C SER A 272 -25.75 4.98 -4.18
N ILE A 273 -24.92 4.74 -3.16
CA ILE A 273 -24.82 3.47 -2.44
C ILE A 273 -25.01 3.72 -0.94
N THR A 274 -25.97 3.03 -0.33
CA THR A 274 -26.27 3.09 1.10
C THR A 274 -25.87 1.78 1.78
N ALA A 275 -25.02 1.89 2.80
CA ALA A 275 -24.59 0.77 3.62
C ALA A 275 -25.71 0.24 4.52
N PRO A 276 -25.67 -1.06 4.90
CA PRO A 276 -26.60 -1.61 5.89
C PRO A 276 -26.52 -0.83 7.20
N ALA A 277 -27.64 -0.77 7.94
CA ALA A 277 -27.72 0.03 9.17
C ALA A 277 -26.82 -0.45 10.31
N ASN A 278 -26.44 -1.74 10.32
CA ASN A 278 -25.58 -2.35 11.33
C ASN A 278 -24.77 -3.49 10.70
N ALA A 279 -23.76 -3.97 11.41
CA ALA A 279 -23.07 -5.21 11.07
C ALA A 279 -24.09 -6.35 10.92
N MET A 280 -24.14 -7.00 9.77
CA MET A 280 -25.00 -8.17 9.58
C MET A 280 -24.37 -9.37 10.30
N SER A 281 -24.92 -9.72 11.45
CA SER A 281 -24.60 -10.95 12.18
C SER A 281 -25.23 -12.16 11.51
N THR A 282 -24.72 -12.61 10.37
CA THR A 282 -25.18 -13.87 9.76
C THR A 282 -24.14 -14.97 9.93
N ARG A 283 -24.60 -16.07 10.58
CA ARG A 283 -23.85 -17.33 10.74
C ARG A 283 -23.34 -17.78 9.37
N ALA A 284 -22.02 -17.96 9.25
CA ALA A 284 -21.31 -18.69 8.20
C ALA A 284 -22.15 -18.94 6.92
N THR A 285 -22.30 -17.91 6.11
CA THR A 285 -22.56 -18.04 4.67
C THR A 285 -21.40 -17.35 3.96
N ALA A 286 -20.84 -18.04 2.97
CA ALA A 286 -19.73 -17.60 2.14
C ALA A 286 -19.92 -16.17 1.61
N ASP A 287 -18.79 -15.48 1.40
CA ASP A 287 -18.60 -14.23 0.68
C ASP A 287 -19.85 -13.73 -0.07
N ASN A 288 -20.57 -12.80 0.55
CA ASN A 288 -21.80 -12.24 -0.01
C ASN A 288 -21.46 -11.02 -0.87
N GLY A 289 -20.62 -11.25 -1.88
CA GLY A 289 -20.32 -10.39 -3.03
C GLY A 289 -20.35 -8.90 -2.73
N SER A 290 -19.21 -8.32 -2.40
CA SER A 290 -18.98 -6.87 -2.24
C SER A 290 -19.21 -6.05 -3.51
N ASP A 291 -19.60 -6.68 -4.63
CA ASP A 291 -19.92 -6.04 -5.89
C ASP A 291 -21.20 -5.21 -5.80
N VAL A 292 -21.07 -3.90 -6.03
CA VAL A 292 -22.15 -3.11 -6.65
C VAL A 292 -21.92 -3.12 -8.15
N THR A 293 -22.93 -3.53 -8.91
CA THR A 293 -22.86 -3.58 -10.38
C THR A 293 -23.86 -2.64 -11.00
N VAL A 294 -23.42 -1.92 -12.02
CA VAL A 294 -24.28 -1.16 -12.93
C VAL A 294 -24.20 -1.84 -14.28
N GLN A 295 -25.37 -2.15 -14.85
CA GLN A 295 -25.49 -2.84 -16.12
C GLN A 295 -26.38 -2.01 -17.03
N VAL A 296 -25.95 -1.83 -18.27
CA VAL A 296 -26.70 -1.10 -19.29
C VAL A 296 -26.85 -2.01 -20.50
N ASN A 297 -28.05 -2.13 -21.05
CA ASN A 297 -28.28 -2.93 -22.25
C ASN A 297 -28.61 -2.06 -23.47
N LYS A 298 -28.33 -2.58 -24.66
CA LYS A 298 -28.88 -2.10 -25.93
C LYS A 298 -29.10 -3.30 -26.85
N GLY A 299 -30.35 -3.64 -27.14
CA GLY A 299 -30.69 -4.90 -27.79
C GLY A 299 -30.18 -6.10 -26.98
N ALA A 300 -29.45 -7.01 -27.63
CA ALA A 300 -28.85 -8.19 -27.00
C ALA A 300 -27.51 -7.93 -26.28
N SER A 301 -26.94 -6.73 -26.44
CA SER A 301 -25.62 -6.37 -25.93
C SER A 301 -25.71 -5.68 -24.57
N TRP A 302 -24.69 -5.92 -23.73
CA TRP A 302 -24.62 -5.39 -22.37
C TRP A 302 -23.26 -4.74 -22.10
N ALA A 303 -23.29 -3.63 -21.38
CA ALA A 303 -22.14 -2.99 -20.76
C ALA A 303 -22.28 -3.13 -19.25
N VAL A 304 -21.21 -3.53 -18.56
CA VAL A 304 -21.22 -3.75 -17.10
C VAL A 304 -20.05 -3.02 -16.47
N ALA A 305 -20.32 -2.25 -15.43
CA ALA A 305 -19.32 -1.66 -14.55
C ALA A 305 -19.53 -2.16 -13.12
N LYS A 306 -18.43 -2.31 -12.36
CA LYS A 306 -18.44 -2.86 -11.01
C LYS A 306 -17.59 -2.01 -10.07
N ILE A 307 -18.00 -1.95 -8.80
CA ILE A 307 -17.20 -1.39 -7.71
C ILE A 307 -17.38 -2.25 -6.45
N GLN A 308 -16.31 -2.46 -5.69
CA GLN A 308 -16.35 -3.20 -4.42
C GLN A 308 -16.71 -2.28 -3.27
N VAL A 309 -17.60 -2.70 -2.37
CA VAL A 309 -18.03 -1.91 -1.20
C VAL A 309 -17.86 -2.67 0.11
N LYS A 310 -17.62 -1.93 1.20
CA LYS A 310 -17.46 -2.48 2.55
C LYS A 310 -18.07 -1.55 3.60
N ALA A 311 -18.85 -2.11 4.52
CA ALA A 311 -19.49 -1.33 5.58
C ALA A 311 -18.56 -1.21 6.79
N VAL A 312 -18.41 0.00 7.34
CA VAL A 312 -17.53 0.28 8.49
C VAL A 312 -18.25 1.04 9.60
N GLU A 313 -17.78 0.91 10.83
CA GLU A 313 -18.31 1.69 11.95
C GLU A 313 -17.72 3.09 11.92
N VAL A 314 -18.58 4.11 11.96
CA VAL A 314 -18.18 5.53 11.97
C VAL A 314 -18.94 6.22 13.11
N VAL A 315 -18.19 6.76 14.08
CA VAL A 315 -18.76 7.56 15.17
C VAL A 315 -18.63 9.04 14.81
N ASP A 316 -19.76 9.66 14.47
CA ASP A 316 -19.81 11.07 14.06
C ASP A 316 -19.52 12.04 15.22
N SER A 317 -19.96 11.69 16.44
CA SER A 317 -19.69 12.43 17.67
C SER A 317 -19.68 11.50 18.88
N TYR A 318 -18.52 11.39 19.53
CA TYR A 318 -18.37 10.69 20.79
C TYR A 318 -19.05 11.46 21.95
N TYR A 319 -19.13 12.78 21.89
CA TYR A 319 -19.84 13.61 22.88
C TYR A 319 -21.34 13.31 22.90
N GLU A 320 -21.99 13.23 21.73
CA GLU A 320 -23.40 12.89 21.63
C GLU A 320 -23.66 11.46 22.11
N LEU A 321 -22.81 10.50 21.70
CA LEU A 321 -22.87 9.12 22.19
C LEU A 321 -22.80 9.06 23.73
N TYR A 322 -21.82 9.76 24.32
CA TYR A 322 -21.61 9.79 25.77
C TYR A 322 -22.80 10.40 26.52
N ASN A 323 -23.33 11.53 26.04
CA ASN A 323 -24.45 12.22 26.68
C ASN A 323 -25.79 11.51 26.51
N ALA A 324 -25.95 10.70 25.46
CA ALA A 324 -27.09 9.82 25.31
C ALA A 324 -27.05 8.60 26.25
N GLY A 325 -26.03 8.48 27.10
CA GLY A 325 -25.82 7.34 28.00
C GLY A 325 -25.08 6.18 27.34
N GLY A 326 -24.49 6.39 26.16
CA GLY A 326 -23.64 5.42 25.49
C GLY A 326 -22.31 5.21 26.21
N THR A 327 -21.66 4.08 25.89
CA THR A 327 -20.33 3.73 26.40
C THR A 327 -19.32 3.87 25.28
N ILE A 328 -18.23 4.59 25.54
CA ILE A 328 -17.05 4.64 24.68
C ILE A 328 -16.03 3.66 25.25
N GLU A 329 -15.36 2.88 24.40
CA GLU A 329 -14.32 1.95 24.85
C GLU A 329 -12.94 2.45 24.41
N ILE A 330 -12.02 2.60 25.37
CA ILE A 330 -10.61 2.93 25.11
C ILE A 330 -9.78 1.74 25.59
N ASN A 331 -9.25 0.96 24.65
CA ASN A 331 -8.40 -0.21 24.91
C ASN A 331 -9.03 -1.24 25.89
N GLY A 332 -10.33 -1.53 25.74
CA GLY A 332 -11.05 -2.42 26.65
C GLY A 332 -11.64 -1.74 27.90
N ILE A 333 -11.37 -0.46 28.11
CA ILE A 333 -11.83 0.29 29.29
C ILE A 333 -13.05 1.12 28.92
N LYS A 334 -14.14 0.94 29.69
CA LYS A 334 -15.41 1.63 29.47
C LYS A 334 -15.38 3.05 30.03
N ILE A 335 -15.65 4.01 29.16
CA ILE A 335 -15.81 5.43 29.46
C ILE A 335 -17.29 5.77 29.25
N GLN A 336 -17.99 6.02 30.36
CA GLN A 336 -19.43 6.27 30.38
C GLN A 336 -19.77 7.36 31.39
N LYS A 337 -20.91 8.02 31.20
CA LYS A 337 -21.37 9.13 32.03
C LYS A 337 -21.73 8.67 33.44
N ASP A 338 -22.66 7.73 33.52
CA ASP A 338 -23.30 7.29 34.76
C ASP A 338 -22.79 5.93 35.28
N GLY A 339 -23.21 5.56 36.48
CA GLY A 339 -22.88 4.28 37.14
C GLY A 339 -21.77 4.38 38.19
N ALA A 340 -21.50 3.28 38.88
CA ALA A 340 -20.49 3.23 39.96
C ALA A 340 -19.09 3.66 39.47
N ASP A 341 -18.77 3.34 38.21
CA ASP A 341 -17.51 3.67 37.56
C ASP A 341 -17.64 4.82 36.54
N GLY A 342 -18.75 5.56 36.56
CA GLY A 342 -19.03 6.68 35.66
C GLY A 342 -18.03 7.83 35.81
N TYR A 343 -17.82 8.59 34.73
CA TYR A 343 -16.86 9.71 34.68
C TYR A 343 -17.53 11.08 34.85
N GLY A 344 -18.86 11.12 35.01
CA GLY A 344 -19.61 12.34 35.29
C GLY A 344 -19.88 13.19 34.05
N GLU A 345 -20.16 14.48 34.27
CA GLU A 345 -20.47 15.40 33.17
C GLU A 345 -19.25 15.66 32.27
N ALA A 346 -19.52 15.84 30.98
CA ALA A 346 -18.50 16.11 29.97
C ALA A 346 -18.58 17.53 29.42
N THR A 347 -17.42 18.08 29.05
CA THR A 347 -17.29 19.38 28.41
C THR A 347 -17.01 19.21 26.92
N LEU A 348 -17.82 19.82 26.06
CA LEU A 348 -17.55 19.92 24.62
C LEU A 348 -16.79 21.21 24.33
N ILE A 349 -15.64 21.11 23.66
CA ILE A 349 -14.85 22.25 23.19
C ILE A 349 -15.05 22.38 21.67
N THR A 350 -15.45 23.56 21.23
CA THR A 350 -15.73 23.92 19.84
C THR A 350 -14.91 25.14 19.41
N SER A 351 -15.00 25.54 18.13
CA SER A 351 -14.37 26.77 17.64
C SER A 351 -14.84 28.02 18.39
N GLU A 352 -16.10 28.00 18.85
CA GLU A 352 -16.79 29.11 19.53
C GLU A 352 -16.67 29.08 21.06
N SER A 353 -16.02 28.06 21.63
CA SER A 353 -15.82 27.99 23.08
C SER A 353 -14.97 29.16 23.57
N GLU A 354 -15.44 29.83 24.64
CA GLU A 354 -14.77 31.00 25.24
C GLU A 354 -13.32 30.71 25.65
N SER A 355 -13.08 29.50 26.15
CA SER A 355 -11.75 28.98 26.47
C SER A 355 -11.51 27.68 25.72
N LYS A 356 -10.27 27.53 25.22
CA LYS A 356 -9.71 26.30 24.64
C LYS A 356 -8.58 25.76 25.52
N GLU A 357 -8.52 26.22 26.77
CA GLU A 357 -7.55 25.76 27.75
C GLU A 357 -8.14 24.70 28.68
N ILE A 358 -7.36 23.66 28.95
CA ILE A 358 -7.68 22.62 29.93
C ILE A 358 -6.66 22.71 31.08
N SER A 359 -7.17 22.86 32.30
CA SER A 359 -6.33 22.99 33.49
C SER A 359 -6.75 22.11 34.67
N GLN A 360 -7.85 21.36 34.54
CA GLN A 360 -8.46 20.58 35.62
C GLN A 360 -8.81 19.17 35.14
N ALA A 361 -9.04 18.29 36.12
CA ALA A 361 -9.57 16.94 35.89
C ALA A 361 -10.95 17.01 35.21
N GLY A 362 -11.32 15.97 34.46
CA GLY A 362 -12.64 15.91 33.82
C GLY A 362 -12.67 15.11 32.53
N VAL A 363 -13.84 15.13 31.88
CA VAL A 363 -14.09 14.54 30.57
C VAL A 363 -14.27 15.64 29.54
N TYR A 364 -13.42 15.64 28.51
CA TYR A 364 -13.43 16.65 27.47
C TYR A 364 -13.52 15.98 26.10
N PHE A 365 -14.49 16.44 25.32
CA PHE A 365 -14.65 16.12 23.91
C PHE A 365 -14.29 17.36 23.09
N ILE A 366 -13.51 17.20 22.03
CA ILE A 366 -13.04 18.32 21.24
C ILE A 366 -13.44 18.14 19.78
N LYS A 367 -14.17 19.11 19.20
CA LYS A 367 -14.58 19.03 17.79
C LYS A 367 -13.37 19.07 16.85
N PRO A 368 -13.44 18.39 15.69
CA PRO A 368 -12.42 18.50 14.65
C PRO A 368 -12.13 19.96 14.25
N GLY A 369 -10.87 20.24 13.93
CA GLY A 369 -10.40 21.58 13.57
C GLY A 369 -10.17 22.53 14.76
N VAL A 370 -10.47 22.12 15.99
CA VAL A 370 -10.16 22.90 17.19
C VAL A 370 -8.76 22.53 17.70
N GLU A 371 -7.96 23.54 18.06
CA GLU A 371 -6.72 23.36 18.80
C GLU A 371 -6.96 23.76 20.27
N ILE A 372 -6.54 22.90 21.19
CA ILE A 372 -6.60 23.17 22.65
C ILE A 372 -5.20 23.26 23.24
N THR A 373 -5.09 23.85 24.43
CA THR A 373 -3.83 23.88 25.20
C THR A 373 -4.07 23.36 26.62
N TYR A 374 -3.25 22.41 27.06
CA TYR A 374 -3.21 22.00 28.46
C TYR A 374 -2.27 22.93 29.25
N THR A 375 -2.81 23.59 30.29
CA THR A 375 -2.10 24.59 31.12
C THR A 375 -2.10 24.23 32.62
N GLY A 376 -2.74 23.12 33.00
CA GLY A 376 -2.90 22.71 34.40
C GLY A 376 -1.58 22.40 35.12
N THR A 377 -1.49 22.79 36.39
CA THR A 377 -0.32 22.53 37.25
C THR A 377 -0.63 21.69 38.49
N GLY A 378 -1.91 21.41 38.75
CA GLY A 378 -2.35 20.57 39.85
C GLY A 378 -2.23 19.08 39.53
N THR A 379 -2.23 18.24 40.57
CA THR A 379 -2.37 16.78 40.43
C THR A 379 -3.82 16.43 40.12
N LEU A 380 -4.04 15.62 39.09
CA LEU A 380 -5.38 15.25 38.61
C LEU A 380 -5.79 13.83 39.06
N ASP A 381 -7.07 13.68 39.39
CA ASP A 381 -7.73 12.39 39.65
C ASP A 381 -8.00 11.63 38.34
N ASN A 382 -8.53 12.34 37.34
CA ASN A 382 -8.84 11.77 36.04
C ASN A 382 -8.75 12.82 34.93
N LEU A 383 -8.19 12.42 33.80
CA LEU A 383 -8.19 13.23 32.58
C LEU A 383 -8.62 12.36 31.40
N VAL A 384 -9.82 12.62 30.88
CA VAL A 384 -10.32 11.98 29.66
C VAL A 384 -10.34 13.03 28.55
N LEU A 385 -9.50 12.86 27.53
CA LEU A 385 -9.46 13.72 26.35
C LEU A 385 -9.79 12.90 25.10
N ILE A 386 -10.88 13.24 24.42
CA ILE A 386 -11.37 12.54 23.25
C ILE A 386 -11.57 13.53 22.10
N GLY A 387 -10.94 13.29 20.96
CA GLY A 387 -11.33 13.95 19.70
C GLY A 387 -12.74 13.49 19.33
N ASP A 388 -13.67 14.41 19.15
CA ASP A 388 -15.12 14.16 18.96
C ASP A 388 -15.45 13.68 17.54
N ASN A 389 -14.60 12.82 16.99
CA ASN A 389 -14.75 12.16 15.69
C ASN A 389 -13.75 10.99 15.61
N ALA A 390 -14.15 9.88 14.99
CA ALA A 390 -13.30 8.69 14.86
C ALA A 390 -12.14 8.82 13.86
N GLU A 391 -12.30 9.69 12.86
CA GLU A 391 -11.39 9.80 11.70
C GLU A 391 -10.44 11.00 11.83
N GLN A 392 -10.85 12.05 12.54
CA GLN A 392 -10.12 13.31 12.64
C GLN A 392 -9.56 13.52 14.04
N LYS A 393 -8.23 13.41 14.16
CA LYS A 393 -7.51 13.73 15.39
C LYS A 393 -7.52 15.24 15.67
N VAL A 394 -7.50 15.60 16.94
CA VAL A 394 -7.49 16.99 17.42
C VAL A 394 -6.15 17.32 18.05
N LYS A 395 -5.62 18.52 17.81
CA LYS A 395 -4.35 18.96 18.39
C LYS A 395 -4.52 19.52 19.81
N CYS A 396 -3.65 19.06 20.71
CA CYS A 396 -3.51 19.55 22.07
C CYS A 396 -2.06 19.96 22.35
N ILE A 397 -1.81 21.26 22.55
CA ILE A 397 -0.50 21.76 22.97
C ILE A 397 -0.33 21.51 24.47
N VAL A 398 0.72 20.77 24.86
CA VAL A 398 1.00 20.45 26.26
C VAL A 398 2.02 21.46 26.82
N SER A 399 1.52 22.56 27.41
CA SER A 399 2.37 23.65 27.91
C SER A 399 2.95 23.39 29.31
N LYS A 400 2.36 22.46 30.06
CA LYS A 400 2.76 22.03 31.41
C LYS A 400 2.69 20.50 31.50
N PRO A 401 3.55 19.84 32.32
CA PRO A 401 3.42 18.41 32.54
C PRO A 401 2.04 18.08 33.12
N ILE A 402 1.42 17.02 32.62
CA ILE A 402 0.16 16.50 33.15
C ILE A 402 0.50 15.65 34.38
N ILE A 403 0.14 16.14 35.56
CA ILE A 403 0.48 15.50 36.84
C ILE A 403 -0.70 14.64 37.27
N LEU A 404 -0.47 13.35 37.50
CA LEU A 404 -1.49 12.34 37.79
C LEU A 404 -1.26 11.67 39.15
N GLY A 405 -2.35 11.28 39.81
CA GLY A 405 -2.32 10.35 40.93
C GLY A 405 -2.60 11.01 42.27
N THR A 406 -3.85 10.91 42.70
CA THR A 406 -4.34 11.16 44.08
C THR A 406 -4.73 9.81 44.71
N ALA A 407 -5.43 9.80 45.86
CA ALA A 407 -5.80 8.53 46.51
C ALA A 407 -6.86 7.71 45.74
N SER A 408 -7.63 8.34 44.85
CA SER A 408 -8.78 7.75 44.13
C SER A 408 -8.73 8.01 42.63
N ALA A 409 -7.55 8.27 42.08
CA ALA A 409 -7.40 8.65 40.68
C ALA A 409 -7.73 7.48 39.73
N LYS A 410 -8.61 7.72 38.76
CA LYS A 410 -8.86 6.76 37.67
C LYS A 410 -7.70 6.75 36.67
N GLY A 411 -7.07 7.90 36.45
CA GLY A 411 -5.90 8.07 35.59
C GLY A 411 -6.18 8.83 34.30
N ALA A 412 -5.48 8.52 33.21
CA ALA A 412 -5.54 9.28 31.97
C ALA A 412 -5.98 8.42 30.78
N PHE A 413 -6.93 8.95 30.01
CA PHE A 413 -7.60 8.28 28.89
C PHE A 413 -7.59 9.21 27.68
N ILE A 414 -6.81 8.87 26.66
CA ILE A 414 -6.54 9.76 25.53
C ILE A 414 -6.92 9.03 24.24
N MET A 415 -7.84 9.59 23.47
CA MET A 415 -8.27 9.01 22.20
C MET A 415 -8.42 10.06 21.11
N ASN A 416 -7.86 9.80 19.93
CA ASN A 416 -7.93 10.70 18.76
C ASN A 416 -7.34 12.09 19.05
N ILE A 417 -6.26 12.17 19.83
CA ILE A 417 -5.57 13.43 20.15
C ILE A 417 -4.14 13.41 19.62
N ASN A 418 -3.70 14.50 19.00
CA ASN A 418 -2.30 14.81 18.78
C ASN A 418 -1.80 15.70 19.93
N MET A 419 -1.15 15.09 20.91
CA MET A 419 -0.49 15.76 22.02
C MET A 419 0.89 16.29 21.60
N ASP A 420 0.95 17.59 21.38
CA ASP A 420 2.18 18.29 21.08
C ASP A 420 2.86 18.77 22.37
N ALA A 421 3.77 17.95 22.89
CA ALA A 421 4.70 18.35 23.95
C ALA A 421 6.13 18.59 23.40
N SER A 422 6.24 18.96 22.12
CA SER A 422 7.53 19.07 21.43
C SER A 422 8.46 20.14 22.00
N THR A 423 7.88 21.19 22.60
CA THR A 423 8.62 22.28 23.25
C THR A 423 8.60 22.18 24.78
N LEU A 424 7.95 21.15 25.35
CA LEU A 424 7.88 20.96 26.79
C LEU A 424 9.18 20.32 27.28
N ALA A 425 10.10 21.11 27.85
CA ALA A 425 11.36 20.61 28.42
C ALA A 425 11.19 19.78 29.73
N ASN A 426 10.10 19.03 29.84
CA ASN A 426 9.67 18.20 30.97
C ASN A 426 8.98 16.91 30.45
N TYR A 427 8.58 16.02 31.36
CA TYR A 427 7.79 14.83 31.00
C TYR A 427 6.38 15.22 30.56
N VAL A 428 5.80 14.48 29.62
CA VAL A 428 4.40 14.74 29.19
C VAL A 428 3.45 14.40 30.32
N PHE A 429 3.56 13.18 30.85
CA PHE A 429 2.81 12.71 32.01
C PHE A 429 3.76 12.43 33.19
N SER A 430 3.42 12.94 34.36
CA SER A 430 4.13 12.71 35.61
C SER A 430 3.21 12.05 36.63
N ILE A 431 3.53 10.83 37.04
CA ILE A 431 2.78 10.11 38.08
C ILE A 431 3.39 10.41 39.44
N THR A 432 2.61 11.03 40.30
CA THR A 432 3.03 11.45 41.65
C THR A 432 2.26 10.75 42.76
N GLY A 433 1.17 10.03 42.45
CA GLY A 433 0.44 9.17 43.37
C GLY A 433 -0.09 7.90 42.68
N ASN A 434 -1.11 7.27 43.25
CA ASN A 434 -1.68 6.04 42.69
C ASN A 434 -2.80 6.35 41.70
N LEU A 435 -2.90 5.59 40.63
CA LEU A 435 -4.03 5.63 39.70
C LEU A 435 -4.35 4.23 39.16
N SER A 436 -5.57 4.01 38.66
CA SER A 436 -5.94 2.72 38.09
C SER A 436 -5.39 2.50 36.67
N HIS A 437 -5.54 3.48 35.77
CA HIS A 437 -5.36 3.26 34.32
C HIS A 437 -4.53 4.35 33.62
N LEU A 438 -3.69 3.93 32.68
CA LEU A 438 -3.27 4.76 31.56
C LEU A 438 -3.73 4.08 30.28
N ALA A 439 -4.53 4.78 29.47
CA ALA A 439 -5.06 4.22 28.23
C ALA A 439 -5.02 5.23 27.09
N PHE A 440 -4.10 5.02 26.16
CA PHE A 440 -3.89 5.88 24.99
C PHE A 440 -4.23 5.10 23.73
N SER A 441 -5.12 5.64 22.91
CA SER A 441 -5.63 4.97 21.71
C SER A 441 -5.68 5.92 20.53
N ASN A 442 -5.27 5.47 19.34
CA ASN A 442 -5.32 6.26 18.10
C ASN A 442 -4.83 7.72 18.28
N SER A 443 -3.72 7.90 18.99
CA SER A 443 -3.24 9.22 19.43
C SER A 443 -1.78 9.41 19.08
N GLU A 444 -1.34 10.67 19.04
CA GLU A 444 0.04 11.02 18.73
C GLU A 444 0.65 11.78 19.91
N PHE A 445 1.89 11.48 20.23
CA PHE A 445 2.59 12.09 21.34
C PHE A 445 3.95 12.57 20.88
N SER A 446 4.14 13.89 20.85
CA SER A 446 5.46 14.48 20.68
C SER A 446 6.13 14.62 22.05
N VAL A 447 7.36 14.12 22.18
CA VAL A 447 8.14 14.11 23.43
C VAL A 447 9.42 14.92 23.22
N TYR A 448 9.68 15.87 24.11
CA TYR A 448 10.93 16.63 24.11
C TYR A 448 12.15 15.72 24.33
N GLU A 449 13.29 16.04 23.71
CA GLU A 449 14.51 15.25 23.86
C GLU A 449 14.94 15.04 25.33
N ALA A 450 15.51 13.87 25.64
CA ALA A 450 15.97 13.53 26.99
C ALA A 450 14.84 13.53 28.06
N ARG A 451 13.59 13.39 27.62
CA ARG A 451 12.42 13.23 28.48
C ARG A 451 11.70 11.92 28.16
N ASN A 452 10.67 11.67 28.95
CA ASN A 452 9.84 10.47 28.87
C ASN A 452 8.41 10.87 28.52
N LEU A 453 7.68 9.99 27.84
CA LEU A 453 6.25 10.16 27.67
C LEU A 453 5.56 10.07 29.04
N VAL A 454 5.81 8.99 29.78
CA VAL A 454 5.31 8.78 31.14
C VAL A 454 6.47 8.65 32.11
N ASN A 455 6.42 9.39 33.22
CA ASN A 455 7.41 9.34 34.28
C ASN A 455 6.77 9.14 35.66
N CYS A 456 7.06 8.01 36.29
CA CYS A 456 6.75 7.70 37.68
C CYS A 456 8.06 7.53 38.47
N ALA A 457 8.36 8.52 39.30
CA ALA A 457 9.56 8.53 40.14
C ALA A 457 9.28 8.86 41.62
N ALA A 458 8.01 9.09 41.97
CA ALA A 458 7.60 9.32 43.35
C ALA A 458 7.47 7.99 44.10
N ASP A 459 7.83 7.99 45.39
CA ASP A 459 7.63 6.81 46.25
C ASP A 459 6.13 6.58 46.46
N ASN A 460 5.71 5.30 46.52
CA ASN A 460 4.30 4.88 46.68
C ASN A 460 3.34 5.39 45.59
N ALA A 461 3.86 5.77 44.43
CA ALA A 461 3.09 6.14 43.25
C ALA A 461 3.12 5.01 42.21
N GLY A 462 2.08 4.86 41.40
CA GLY A 462 2.01 3.76 40.45
C GLY A 462 0.68 3.66 39.72
N VAL A 463 0.60 2.67 38.84
CA VAL A 463 -0.60 2.29 38.11
C VAL A 463 -1.01 0.89 38.56
N SER A 464 -2.21 0.71 39.10
CA SER A 464 -2.61 -0.56 39.73
C SER A 464 -3.31 -1.53 38.79
N GLU A 465 -3.94 -1.08 37.70
CA GLU A 465 -4.75 -1.95 36.85
C GLU A 465 -4.11 -2.13 35.47
N ASN A 466 -4.18 -1.13 34.58
CA ASN A 466 -3.74 -1.30 33.19
C ASN A 466 -2.93 -0.11 32.68
N ILE A 467 -1.88 -0.42 31.93
CA ILE A 467 -1.19 0.54 31.06
C ILE A 467 -1.36 0.05 29.63
N SER A 468 -2.04 0.81 28.78
CA SER A 468 -2.24 0.47 27.37
C SER A 468 -1.95 1.66 26.46
N ILE A 469 -1.11 1.43 25.45
CA ILE A 469 -0.88 2.36 24.35
C ILE A 469 -1.10 1.56 23.06
N ILE A 470 -2.14 1.90 22.32
CA ILE A 470 -2.59 1.14 21.15
C ILE A 470 -2.80 2.08 19.96
N LYS A 471 -2.42 1.64 18.75
CA LYS A 471 -2.65 2.42 17.51
C LYS A 471 -2.11 3.85 17.56
N SER A 472 -1.02 4.08 18.30
CA SER A 472 -0.54 5.42 18.62
C SER A 472 0.86 5.70 18.08
N LEU A 473 1.16 6.98 17.89
CA LEU A 473 2.47 7.45 17.44
C LEU A 473 3.21 8.10 18.62
N VAL A 474 4.47 7.73 18.85
CA VAL A 474 5.36 8.38 19.84
C VAL A 474 6.58 8.95 19.12
N LYS A 475 6.57 10.27 18.92
CA LYS A 475 7.63 11.02 18.25
C LYS A 475 8.56 11.67 19.27
N PHE A 476 9.85 11.34 19.24
CA PHE A 476 10.85 12.01 20.07
C PHE A 476 11.53 13.14 19.28
N ASN A 477 11.45 14.38 19.79
CA ASN A 477 12.05 15.55 19.16
C ASN A 477 13.53 15.67 19.47
N VAL A 478 14.31 14.77 18.86
CA VAL A 478 15.76 14.65 19.06
C VAL A 478 16.52 15.68 18.23
N THR A 479 17.58 16.25 18.83
CA THR A 479 18.48 17.22 18.17
C THR A 479 19.92 16.70 18.01
N LYS A 480 20.18 15.48 18.50
CA LYS A 480 21.48 14.79 18.42
C LYS A 480 21.32 13.29 18.68
N ASP A 481 22.31 12.54 18.23
CA ASP A 481 22.41 11.10 18.48
C ASP A 481 22.46 10.73 19.96
N TRP A 482 21.97 9.52 20.23
CA TRP A 482 22.14 8.81 21.48
C TRP A 482 21.52 9.49 22.71
N THR A 483 20.52 10.34 22.50
CA THR A 483 19.80 10.99 23.58
C THR A 483 18.89 10.00 24.29
N ALA A 484 19.13 9.78 25.59
CA ALA A 484 18.39 8.82 26.40
C ALA A 484 16.95 9.28 26.64
N SER A 485 15.98 8.56 26.08
CA SER A 485 14.55 8.87 26.22
C SER A 485 13.75 7.59 26.39
N ARG A 486 12.63 7.65 27.11
CA ARG A 486 11.82 6.47 27.44
C ARG A 486 10.35 6.71 27.14
N VAL A 487 9.63 5.67 26.76
CA VAL A 487 8.16 5.78 26.66
C VAL A 487 7.57 5.70 28.06
N LEU A 488 7.85 4.63 28.78
CA LEU A 488 7.38 4.37 30.13
C LEU A 488 8.56 4.29 31.09
N ASN A 489 8.64 5.22 32.05
CA ASN A 489 9.68 5.23 33.07
C ASN A 489 9.07 5.09 34.48
N PHE A 490 9.33 3.97 35.14
CA PHE A 490 8.81 3.62 36.47
C PHE A 490 9.97 3.25 37.41
N THR A 491 10.58 4.24 38.05
CA THR A 491 11.74 3.99 38.92
C THR A 491 11.37 3.63 40.36
N LYS A 492 10.12 3.88 40.77
CA LYS A 492 9.68 3.79 42.18
C LYS A 492 8.32 3.13 42.41
N GLY A 493 7.56 2.84 41.36
CA GLY A 493 6.35 2.03 41.53
C GLY A 493 5.74 1.59 40.22
N LEU A 494 5.54 0.28 40.11
CA LEU A 494 4.82 -0.39 39.04
C LEU A 494 4.07 -1.56 39.69
N THR A 495 2.75 -1.48 39.73
CA THR A 495 1.89 -2.48 40.40
C THR A 495 0.75 -2.94 39.49
N CYS A 496 0.87 -2.70 38.19
CA CYS A 496 -0.21 -2.94 37.24
C CYS A 496 -0.44 -4.44 37.02
N THR A 497 -1.66 -4.79 36.62
CA THR A 497 -2.00 -6.16 36.24
C THR A 497 -1.62 -6.47 34.79
N SER A 498 -1.57 -5.45 33.92
CA SER A 498 -1.25 -5.61 32.50
C SER A 498 -0.56 -4.38 31.91
N VAL A 499 0.33 -4.64 30.95
CA VAL A 499 0.95 -3.62 30.08
C VAL A 499 0.78 -4.06 28.63
N THR A 500 0.10 -3.25 27.82
CA THR A 500 -0.08 -3.49 26.38
C THR A 500 0.50 -2.33 25.59
N PHE A 501 1.43 -2.63 24.69
CA PHE A 501 1.95 -1.69 23.71
C PHE A 501 1.79 -2.33 22.33
N GLU A 502 0.68 -2.03 21.66
CA GLU A 502 0.25 -2.73 20.45
C GLU A 502 -0.01 -1.79 19.27
N ASN A 503 0.45 -2.17 18.09
CA ASN A 503 0.17 -1.44 16.85
C ASN A 503 0.63 0.03 16.88
N ASN A 504 1.77 0.32 17.50
CA ASN A 504 2.29 1.67 17.64
C ASN A 504 3.54 1.92 16.79
N VAL A 505 3.81 3.20 16.54
CA VAL A 505 5.06 3.65 15.93
C VAL A 505 5.85 4.47 16.94
N VAL A 506 7.14 4.17 17.10
CA VAL A 506 8.08 4.98 17.89
C VAL A 506 9.22 5.44 17.00
N TYR A 507 9.39 6.77 16.86
CA TYR A 507 10.32 7.33 15.88
C TYR A 507 10.89 8.69 16.31
N PRO A 508 12.06 9.09 15.77
CA PRO A 508 12.61 10.43 15.98
C PRO A 508 11.93 11.46 15.07
N SER A 509 11.96 12.74 15.46
CA SER A 509 11.51 13.85 14.63
C SER A 509 12.31 14.06 13.35
N THR A 510 13.52 13.48 13.27
CA THR A 510 14.39 13.50 12.10
C THR A 510 15.08 12.14 11.96
N ILE A 511 15.22 11.64 10.73
CA ILE A 511 15.87 10.35 10.45
C ILE A 511 17.40 10.41 10.63
N GLU A 512 17.94 11.62 10.78
CA GLU A 512 19.36 11.90 10.98
C GLU A 512 19.87 11.51 12.36
N TYR A 513 18.99 11.28 13.34
CA TYR A 513 19.40 11.00 14.72
C TYR A 513 18.78 9.71 15.27
N THR A 514 19.48 9.15 16.26
CA THR A 514 19.05 8.00 17.06
C THR A 514 18.48 8.38 18.41
N ILE A 515 17.55 7.54 18.87
CA ILE A 515 17.05 7.54 20.23
C ILE A 515 17.75 6.41 20.98
N ASN A 516 18.42 6.73 22.09
CA ASN A 516 18.89 5.72 23.05
C ASN A 516 17.70 5.29 23.90
N GLY A 517 16.95 4.34 23.37
CA GLY A 517 15.56 4.09 23.72
C GLY A 517 15.37 3.01 24.78
N CYS A 518 14.33 3.17 25.60
CA CYS A 518 13.75 2.10 26.43
C CYS A 518 12.22 2.27 26.41
N LEU A 519 11.50 1.20 26.08
CA LEU A 519 10.03 1.23 26.05
C LEU A 519 9.49 1.23 27.47
N LEU A 520 9.89 0.25 28.29
CA LEU A 520 9.50 0.12 29.69
C LEU A 520 10.73 -0.03 30.59
N PHE A 521 11.04 1.05 31.32
CA PHE A 521 12.08 1.04 32.32
C PHE A 521 11.48 0.92 33.72
N ALA A 522 11.72 -0.21 34.38
CA ALA A 522 11.30 -0.49 35.74
C ALA A 522 12.38 -1.25 36.54
N GLN A 523 13.64 -0.83 36.39
CA GLN A 523 14.78 -1.51 37.02
C GLN A 523 14.59 -1.66 38.53
N GLY A 524 14.73 -2.90 39.02
CA GLY A 524 14.60 -3.23 40.44
C GLY A 524 13.16 -3.21 40.97
N GLN A 525 12.18 -2.93 40.11
CA GLN A 525 10.76 -3.09 40.42
C GLN A 525 10.29 -4.44 39.93
N ASN A 526 9.33 -5.03 40.65
CA ASN A 526 8.65 -6.25 40.21
C ASN A 526 7.68 -5.90 39.08
N LEU A 527 7.79 -6.64 37.99
CA LEU A 527 6.86 -6.63 36.89
C LEU A 527 6.00 -7.90 37.00
N ASP A 528 4.97 -7.80 37.83
CA ASP A 528 3.98 -8.86 38.05
C ASP A 528 2.88 -8.85 36.97
N SER A 529 2.95 -7.90 36.03
CA SER A 529 1.98 -7.69 34.95
C SER A 529 2.22 -8.62 33.78
N LYS A 530 1.14 -9.07 33.13
CA LYS A 530 1.25 -9.60 31.78
C LYS A 530 1.65 -8.48 30.82
N VAL A 531 2.70 -8.67 30.02
CA VAL A 531 3.18 -7.67 29.06
C VAL A 531 3.03 -8.15 27.62
N ILE A 532 2.38 -7.34 26.79
CA ILE A 532 2.20 -7.58 25.36
C ILE A 532 2.82 -6.42 24.58
N ILE A 533 3.82 -6.70 23.76
CA ILE A 533 4.44 -5.75 22.84
C ILE A 533 4.36 -6.36 21.45
N SER A 534 3.35 -5.94 20.69
CA SER A 534 2.94 -6.59 19.43
C SER A 534 2.75 -5.59 18.30
N HIS A 535 3.10 -5.95 17.07
CA HIS A 535 2.84 -5.14 15.87
C HIS A 535 3.37 -3.70 15.99
N ASN A 536 4.55 -3.46 16.56
CA ASN A 536 5.09 -2.10 16.68
C ASN A 536 6.23 -1.86 15.70
N THR A 537 6.26 -0.66 15.14
CA THR A 537 7.35 -0.16 14.29
C THR A 537 8.25 0.77 15.09
N PHE A 538 9.54 0.46 15.15
CA PHE A 538 10.56 1.25 15.81
C PHE A 538 11.54 1.80 14.78
N ILE A 539 11.56 3.13 14.60
CA ILE A 539 12.49 3.81 13.70
C ILE A 539 13.61 4.46 14.52
N ASN A 540 14.86 4.11 14.26
CA ASN A 540 16.05 4.63 14.95
C ASN A 540 16.00 4.57 16.49
N PHE A 541 15.13 3.73 17.05
CA PHE A 541 14.97 3.55 18.50
C PHE A 541 15.81 2.37 18.97
N ILE A 542 16.97 2.65 19.55
CA ILE A 542 18.01 1.65 19.82
C ILE A 542 18.08 1.34 21.32
N SER A 543 17.63 0.14 21.71
CA SER A 543 17.65 -0.36 23.09
C SER A 543 18.99 -0.97 23.51
N SER A 544 20.06 -0.17 23.45
CA SER A 544 21.42 -0.64 23.74
C SER A 544 21.91 -0.30 25.15
N SER A 545 21.69 0.93 25.63
CA SER A 545 22.09 1.30 27.00
C SER A 545 21.15 0.70 28.04
N GLN A 546 19.91 0.45 27.63
CA GLN A 546 18.86 -0.22 28.38
C GLN A 546 18.13 -1.15 27.42
N SER A 547 17.71 -2.32 27.90
CA SER A 547 16.83 -3.21 27.13
C SER A 547 15.49 -2.53 26.84
N LEU A 548 14.80 -2.96 25.78
CA LEU A 548 13.50 -2.41 25.40
C LEU A 548 12.52 -2.49 26.59
N VAL A 549 12.54 -3.62 27.31
CA VAL A 549 11.93 -3.79 28.63
C VAL A 549 13.01 -4.12 29.66
N ARG A 550 13.00 -3.44 30.81
CA ARG A 550 13.90 -3.75 31.94
C ARG A 550 13.15 -3.74 33.25
N ALA A 551 13.02 -4.89 33.90
CA ALA A 551 12.37 -5.03 35.22
C ALA A 551 12.81 -6.34 35.91
N ASN A 552 12.36 -6.58 37.14
CA ASN A 552 12.34 -7.93 37.72
C ASN A 552 11.07 -8.64 37.24
N VAL A 553 11.18 -9.49 36.21
CA VAL A 553 10.03 -10.06 35.50
C VAL A 553 9.47 -11.26 36.25
N ASN A 554 8.20 -11.19 36.66
CA ASN A 554 7.53 -12.24 37.44
C ASN A 554 6.30 -12.85 36.73
N ASN A 555 6.09 -12.51 35.46
CA ASN A 555 4.92 -12.94 34.67
C ASN A 555 5.27 -13.07 33.18
N ASP A 556 4.26 -13.33 32.35
CA ASP A 556 4.40 -13.51 30.91
C ASP A 556 4.74 -12.20 30.18
N VAL A 557 5.71 -12.27 29.26
CA VAL A 557 6.09 -11.16 28.37
C VAL A 557 6.15 -11.66 26.92
N THR A 558 5.41 -10.99 26.04
CA THR A 558 5.37 -11.30 24.61
C THR A 558 5.93 -10.16 23.78
N PHE A 559 6.86 -10.50 22.88
CA PHE A 559 7.34 -9.66 21.78
C PHE A 559 6.96 -10.35 20.47
N SER A 560 6.00 -9.79 19.72
CA SER A 560 5.57 -10.38 18.45
C SER A 560 5.38 -9.37 17.33
N ASN A 561 5.63 -9.78 16.08
CA ASN A 561 5.34 -8.96 14.90
C ASN A 561 6.02 -7.59 14.95
N LEU A 562 7.22 -7.48 15.53
CA LEU A 562 7.91 -6.20 15.69
C LEU A 562 8.81 -5.90 14.49
N LEU A 563 8.85 -4.64 14.08
CA LEU A 563 9.72 -4.15 13.02
C LEU A 563 10.66 -3.08 13.55
N PHE A 564 11.97 -3.34 13.50
CA PHE A 564 13.00 -2.37 13.88
C PHE A 564 13.74 -1.88 12.65
N PHE A 565 13.63 -0.60 12.32
CA PHE A 565 14.35 0.02 11.20
C PHE A 565 15.43 0.96 11.74
N TYR A 566 16.68 0.71 11.35
CA TYR A 566 17.82 1.53 11.73
C TYR A 566 18.42 2.20 10.50
N ASN A 567 18.40 3.53 10.48
CA ASN A 567 19.08 4.31 9.45
C ASN A 567 20.61 4.27 9.63
N ALA A 568 21.39 4.41 8.57
CA ALA A 568 22.84 4.34 8.65
C ALA A 568 23.49 5.56 9.31
N ASN A 569 24.70 5.32 9.83
CA ASN A 569 25.73 6.26 10.28
C ASN A 569 25.83 6.52 11.80
N PHE A 570 25.22 5.65 12.62
CA PHE A 570 25.26 5.76 14.10
C PHE A 570 26.33 4.90 14.79
N GLY A 571 27.09 4.13 14.00
CA GLY A 571 28.09 3.18 14.48
C GLY A 571 27.47 1.87 14.98
N ASN A 572 28.28 0.81 15.03
CA ASN A 572 27.81 -0.52 15.42
C ASN A 572 27.36 -0.55 16.89
N LYS A 573 26.22 -1.19 17.16
CA LYS A 573 25.65 -1.34 18.51
C LYS A 573 25.04 -2.73 18.69
N ASN A 574 24.91 -3.12 19.95
CA ASN A 574 24.10 -4.28 20.36
C ASN A 574 22.92 -3.76 21.20
N ALA A 575 21.72 -3.92 20.67
CA ALA A 575 20.45 -3.67 21.32
C ALA A 575 19.88 -4.96 21.90
N THR A 576 18.98 -4.82 22.88
CA THR A 576 18.36 -5.94 23.57
C THR A 576 16.87 -5.75 23.77
N LEU A 577 16.08 -6.83 23.68
CA LEU A 577 14.62 -6.78 23.92
C LEU A 577 14.32 -6.72 25.41
N ILE A 578 14.95 -7.56 26.22
CA ILE A 578 14.58 -7.66 27.63
C ILE A 578 15.76 -7.89 28.58
N ASN A 579 15.65 -7.27 29.75
CA ASN A 579 16.41 -7.61 30.94
C ASN A 579 15.43 -8.00 32.05
N VAL A 580 15.50 -9.26 32.47
CA VAL A 580 14.54 -9.92 33.37
C VAL A 580 14.84 -9.74 34.86
N GLY A 581 16.00 -9.17 35.21
CA GLY A 581 16.44 -9.02 36.59
C GLY A 581 16.48 -10.35 37.35
N ASP A 582 16.19 -10.30 38.65
CA ASP A 582 16.11 -11.47 39.54
C ASP A 582 14.67 -12.02 39.66
N GLY A 583 13.79 -11.69 38.71
CA GLY A 583 12.38 -12.07 38.75
C GLY A 583 12.13 -13.56 38.46
N ALA A 584 10.98 -14.06 38.93
CA ALA A 584 10.50 -15.41 38.67
C ALA A 584 9.73 -15.47 37.34
N ILE A 585 10.49 -15.56 36.24
CA ILE A 585 9.97 -15.51 34.87
C ILE A 585 8.81 -16.49 34.67
N GLY A 586 7.68 -15.99 34.14
CA GLY A 586 6.62 -16.83 33.59
C GLY A 586 7.01 -17.36 32.20
N THR A 587 6.30 -16.93 31.17
CA THR A 587 6.58 -17.25 29.77
C THR A 587 7.20 -16.06 29.04
N LEU A 588 8.32 -16.26 28.33
CA LEU A 588 8.85 -15.28 27.39
C LEU A 588 8.60 -15.75 25.96
N THR A 589 7.93 -14.91 25.17
CA THR A 589 7.66 -15.19 23.76
C THR A 589 8.38 -14.19 22.88
N PHE A 590 9.15 -14.70 21.93
CA PHE A 590 9.78 -13.92 20.86
C PHE A 590 9.35 -14.55 19.53
N ALA A 591 8.32 -13.99 18.90
CA ALA A 591 7.74 -14.53 17.67
C ALA A 591 7.80 -13.47 16.57
N ASP A 592 8.15 -13.85 15.34
CA ASP A 592 7.93 -13.01 14.17
C ASP A 592 8.43 -11.56 14.33
N ASN A 593 9.67 -11.39 14.78
CA ASN A 593 10.29 -10.08 14.93
C ASN A 593 11.37 -9.92 13.86
N ILE A 594 11.47 -8.76 13.23
CA ILE A 594 12.50 -8.46 12.24
C ILE A 594 13.22 -7.15 12.55
N ARG A 595 14.44 -7.05 12.05
CA ARG A 595 15.18 -5.78 11.99
C ARG A 595 15.70 -5.51 10.59
N TYR A 596 15.91 -4.25 10.26
CA TYR A 596 16.58 -3.81 9.05
C TYR A 596 17.64 -2.76 9.37
N ASN A 597 18.83 -2.92 8.79
CA ASN A 597 19.93 -1.97 8.90
C ASN A 597 20.11 -1.29 7.54
N ASN A 598 19.63 -0.06 7.42
CA ASN A 598 19.72 0.72 6.18
C ASN A 598 21.12 1.34 6.04
N GLY A 599 22.11 0.54 5.65
CA GLY A 599 23.49 0.95 5.29
C GLY A 599 24.58 0.22 6.10
N THR A 600 25.69 0.89 6.43
CA THR A 600 26.93 0.19 6.90
C THR A 600 27.01 -0.08 8.40
N SER A 601 26.23 0.63 9.23
CA SER A 601 26.20 0.40 10.68
C SER A 601 25.41 -0.87 10.99
N VAL A 602 26.02 -1.77 11.77
CA VAL A 602 25.38 -3.02 12.19
C VAL A 602 24.79 -2.83 13.58
N ILE A 603 23.46 -2.79 13.64
CA ILE A 603 22.72 -2.89 14.89
C ILE A 603 22.22 -4.33 15.04
N ASN A 604 22.80 -5.05 15.98
CA ASN A 604 22.28 -6.36 16.38
C ASN A 604 21.20 -6.14 17.43
N LEU A 605 20.10 -6.88 17.32
CA LEU A 605 19.06 -6.92 18.33
C LEU A 605 18.97 -8.34 18.86
N ASN A 606 19.22 -8.52 20.15
CA ASN A 606 19.18 -9.81 20.83
C ASN A 606 18.02 -9.84 21.83
N PRO A 607 17.44 -11.01 22.14
CA PRO A 607 16.53 -11.14 23.26
C PRO A 607 17.12 -10.59 24.56
N PHE A 608 18.35 -10.99 24.92
CA PHE A 608 19.00 -10.66 26.19
C PHE A 608 20.39 -10.01 26.01
N GLY A 609 20.76 -9.18 26.98
CA GLY A 609 22.13 -8.68 27.13
C GLY A 609 22.98 -9.65 27.95
N GLY A 610 23.88 -10.39 27.31
CA GLY A 610 24.73 -11.37 27.98
C GLY A 610 24.08 -12.76 28.07
N THR A 611 24.06 -13.34 29.26
CA THR A 611 23.52 -14.70 29.49
C THR A 611 22.00 -14.70 29.34
N ALA A 612 21.48 -15.65 28.56
CA ALA A 612 20.04 -15.85 28.39
C ALA A 612 19.37 -16.30 29.70
N ALA A 613 18.08 -16.01 29.84
CA ALA A 613 17.26 -16.65 30.87
C ALA A 613 17.24 -18.18 30.66
N PRO A 614 17.23 -18.99 31.74
CA PRO A 614 17.17 -20.44 31.62
C PRO A 614 15.98 -20.89 30.76
N GLY A 615 16.23 -21.77 29.79
CA GLY A 615 15.21 -22.29 28.88
C GLY A 615 14.88 -21.42 27.67
N TYR A 616 15.50 -20.24 27.52
CA TYR A 616 15.26 -19.34 26.38
C TYR A 616 16.51 -19.15 25.52
N PRO A 617 16.36 -19.12 24.18
CA PRO A 617 17.47 -18.83 23.28
C PRO A 617 17.83 -17.35 23.34
N ASN A 618 19.11 -17.03 23.10
CA ASN A 618 19.55 -15.65 22.84
C ASN A 618 19.88 -15.47 21.35
N THR A 619 18.99 -15.98 20.48
CA THR A 619 19.17 -15.88 19.04
C THR A 619 18.89 -14.45 18.61
N VAL A 620 19.87 -13.87 17.93
CA VAL A 620 19.78 -12.56 17.27
C VAL A 620 18.48 -12.49 16.43
N VAL A 621 17.70 -11.42 16.60
CA VAL A 621 16.47 -11.17 15.81
C VAL A 621 16.81 -11.21 14.31
N PRO A 622 16.03 -11.88 13.44
CA PRO A 622 16.31 -11.95 12.01
C PRO A 622 16.52 -10.57 11.36
N LEU A 623 17.48 -10.49 10.43
CA LEU A 623 17.69 -9.34 9.56
C LEU A 623 16.81 -9.53 8.32
N ALA A 624 15.98 -8.55 7.99
CA ALA A 624 15.23 -8.54 6.74
C ALA A 624 16.19 -8.48 5.54
N GLU A 625 15.91 -9.26 4.50
CA GLU A 625 16.79 -9.41 3.33
C GLU A 625 16.75 -8.18 2.43
N ALA A 626 15.61 -7.50 2.40
CA ALA A 626 15.39 -6.24 1.69
C ALA A 626 14.85 -5.16 2.63
N ASN A 627 14.86 -3.91 2.17
CA ASN A 627 14.24 -2.81 2.91
C ASN A 627 12.73 -3.06 3.02
N PRO A 628 12.16 -3.20 4.23
CA PRO A 628 10.74 -3.49 4.39
C PRO A 628 9.80 -2.43 3.81
N PHE A 629 10.29 -1.22 3.57
CA PHE A 629 9.50 -0.11 3.04
C PHE A 629 9.65 0.10 1.53
N ASP A 630 10.50 -0.66 0.84
CA ASP A 630 10.59 -0.60 -0.63
C ASP A 630 9.29 -1.15 -1.23
N GLY A 631 8.55 -0.32 -1.97
CA GLY A 631 7.20 -0.64 -2.43
C GLY A 631 6.10 -0.51 -1.36
N GLY A 632 6.49 -0.11 -0.13
CA GLY A 632 5.59 0.30 0.94
C GLY A 632 5.54 1.83 1.08
N THR A 633 5.28 2.33 2.29
CA THR A 633 5.30 3.77 2.63
C THR A 633 6.28 4.06 3.75
N PHE A 634 7.18 5.02 3.54
CA PHE A 634 8.04 5.60 4.56
C PHE A 634 7.84 7.12 4.59
N ASP A 635 6.99 7.60 5.50
CA ASP A 635 6.72 9.02 5.70
C ASP A 635 7.01 9.40 7.15
N LEU A 636 8.22 9.91 7.36
CA LEU A 636 8.67 10.37 8.67
C LEU A 636 7.87 11.58 9.18
N ALA A 637 7.44 12.48 8.28
CA ALA A 637 6.80 13.74 8.67
C ALA A 637 5.44 13.49 9.32
N ASN A 638 4.69 12.54 8.78
CA ASN A 638 3.37 12.14 9.29
C ASN A 638 3.43 10.90 10.19
N GLY A 639 4.60 10.27 10.34
CA GLY A 639 4.79 9.06 11.13
C GLY A 639 4.12 7.81 10.54
N ILE A 640 3.98 7.75 9.22
CA ILE A 640 3.35 6.65 8.49
C ILE A 640 4.45 5.71 7.98
N PHE A 641 4.45 4.47 8.46
CA PHE A 641 5.47 3.46 8.12
C PHE A 641 4.78 2.13 7.80
N VAL A 642 4.39 1.97 6.55
CA VAL A 642 3.67 0.78 6.08
C VAL A 642 4.65 -0.11 5.32
N PRO A 643 4.95 -1.31 5.81
CA PRO A 643 5.80 -2.25 5.08
C PRO A 643 5.16 -2.67 3.74
N ASN A 644 5.98 -3.18 2.84
CA ASN A 644 5.52 -3.79 1.60
C ASN A 644 4.80 -5.14 1.87
N ALA A 645 4.27 -5.75 0.82
CA ALA A 645 3.48 -6.98 0.93
C ALA A 645 4.25 -8.16 1.55
N GLU A 646 5.56 -8.27 1.34
CA GLU A 646 6.40 -9.34 1.91
C GLU A 646 6.52 -9.23 3.43
N TYR A 647 6.54 -7.99 3.94
CA TYR A 647 6.71 -7.71 5.37
C TYR A 647 5.43 -7.20 6.04
N ALA A 648 4.26 -7.41 5.43
CA ALA A 648 2.98 -6.86 5.89
C ALA A 648 2.53 -7.37 7.27
N GLU A 649 3.05 -8.51 7.73
CA GLU A 649 2.77 -9.06 9.06
C GLU A 649 3.63 -8.44 10.18
N TYR A 650 4.60 -7.59 9.85
CA TYR A 650 5.52 -6.97 10.81
C TYR A 650 5.21 -5.49 11.02
N GLY A 651 5.46 -5.00 12.22
CA GLY A 651 5.31 -3.58 12.54
C GLY A 651 3.85 -3.15 12.70
N ALA A 652 3.66 -1.84 12.79
CA ALA A 652 2.35 -1.23 12.94
C ALA A 652 1.59 -1.24 11.60
N THR A 653 0.30 -1.52 11.71
CA THR A 653 -0.69 -1.46 10.64
C THR A 653 -1.52 -0.17 10.77
N ASN A 654 -1.95 0.41 9.65
CA ASN A 654 -2.74 1.64 9.62
C ASN A 654 -4.17 1.46 10.17
#